data_AF-A0A9P4MVN2-F1
#
_entry.id   AF-A0A9P4MVN2-F1
#
_cell.length_a   1.000
_cell.length_b   1.000
_cell.length_c   1.000
_cell.angle_alpha   90.00
_cell.angle_beta   90.00
_cell.angle_gamma   90.00
#
_symmetry.space_group_name_H-M   'P 1'
#
loop_
_entity.id
_entity.type
_entity.pdbx_description
1 polymer ?
#
loop_
_entity_poly.entity_id
_entity_poly.type
_entity_poly.pdbx_seq_one_letter_code
_entity_poly.pdbx_strand_id
1 'polypeptide(L)'
;MNTPRISALSAQLGPFTISPESKKAFVSALKDELPLASPSDSLREPLKDFGDSAFLAHRVLTEKACQILLDVVDQRHWVPANFHEKPIRVDLPEEFRGSSFLVGSYRTTAYDEDIACSLWERLRPALEPLHLMNNCNGWEEKGSSVWVPVGVNPLLRFIRFERGGATVPHYDSSFNNKDGKRKTLMSVIFTLTSKPKSSGGNVRFLLDTQRWRPLEEQDFTDHTQLGSPKDVLVEVPSGIGDCVVFDHKVLHDISIWNEDSSPRILLRTDLIYECRSPSDNKLILHPTKEKEGTELSGSPKSIEFTGYWDDSMPGDIQSGPNWWTGPVDKIQTRLSQVEDVSKELVVLVSTGAFCPIHKGHIHMMEVAKKEAEARGMAVLGGYFCPDHDCYVFSKLGSQALSSSERVYLCRKAVADSDWLMVDSWAALYASTSVHFTRILDHISRMLAHNIRTHRPVRVIYVFGGDNAIFFTSFVARGSCICVSRPGRCVRETVDEALKCNRNPRIIFAWDDMPNISSTGVRGGAMSALPAAVEQDWIHIQRDKVEYLTCKPEPVNFFIRNEGLWATIPWINNAGCDLEMTEGAYKTFCEGLHDAFAKAFGSSPNTAPPIQLIRLPLQLLQQLYKEKTGNQRVLSLDPCLPGTVNLHVSPCFKPLSEQYYGSVACPAAPSLGSQVDNIEPGNYVLFNIDSFSGKTEAYVTSLLSDRCNILKFQTLFDSKSPVKLQDQTTLHCKRLNLVNCRDFLAGSREGGLVLQLSDNSLCRAPYMLPYVRPSDHTSLPVTADIEFSRDVWNLNKIFYRSLNRTLFVKDMSPAFRQLCDSVRFPSDMSMEDLCSWHHEGLSGGRPRRGVESFWVSF
;
A
#
# COMPACT_ATOMS: atom_id res chain seq x y z
N MET A 1 4.25 11.50 -38.54
CA MET A 1 4.88 12.60 -39.30
C MET A 1 5.82 13.33 -38.36
N ASN A 2 7.04 13.61 -38.84
CA ASN A 2 8.20 14.10 -38.09
C ASN A 2 7.94 15.38 -37.27
N THR A 3 8.27 15.34 -35.99
CA THR A 3 8.59 16.53 -35.19
C THR A 3 9.81 16.28 -34.29
N PRO A 4 11.04 16.44 -34.80
CA PRO A 4 12.19 16.67 -33.95
C PRO A 4 12.29 18.18 -33.67
N ARG A 5 12.28 18.58 -32.38
CA ARG A 5 12.93 19.77 -31.78
C ARG A 5 12.12 20.34 -30.61
N ILE A 6 12.34 19.77 -29.42
CA ILE A 6 12.13 20.48 -28.15
C ILE A 6 13.38 20.24 -27.28
N SER A 7 14.50 20.85 -27.67
CA SER A 7 15.76 20.92 -26.89
C SER A 7 16.41 22.31 -26.94
N ALA A 8 15.63 23.31 -27.34
CA ALA A 8 16.12 24.45 -28.11
C ALA A 8 16.62 25.66 -27.29
N LEU A 9 17.26 25.49 -26.12
CA LEU A 9 18.01 26.59 -25.51
C LEU A 9 19.38 26.19 -24.93
N SER A 10 19.51 25.02 -24.29
CA SER A 10 20.87 24.46 -24.06
C SER A 10 21.56 24.10 -25.39
N ALA A 11 20.79 23.74 -26.41
CA ALA A 11 21.29 23.51 -27.77
C ALA A 11 21.76 24.78 -28.51
N GLN A 12 21.45 26.00 -28.03
CA GLN A 12 21.93 27.23 -28.66
C GLN A 12 23.34 27.64 -28.21
N LEU A 13 23.76 27.27 -26.99
CA LEU A 13 25.12 27.55 -26.50
C LEU A 13 26.11 26.41 -26.77
N GLY A 14 25.62 25.19 -27.03
CA GLY A 14 26.45 24.00 -27.20
C GLY A 14 27.16 23.57 -25.90
N PRO A 15 27.67 22.33 -25.82
CA PRO A 15 28.49 21.93 -24.69
C PRO A 15 29.81 22.73 -24.71
N PHE A 16 30.23 23.25 -23.55
CA PHE A 16 31.54 23.88 -23.46
C PHE A 16 32.66 22.84 -23.30
N THR A 17 33.88 23.22 -23.66
CA THR A 17 35.08 22.40 -23.47
C THR A 17 35.80 22.82 -22.19
N ILE A 18 36.27 21.84 -21.41
CA ILE A 18 37.08 22.09 -20.21
C ILE A 18 38.53 22.34 -20.66
N SER A 19 39.20 23.33 -20.06
CA SER A 19 40.56 23.70 -20.47
C SER A 19 41.56 22.58 -20.19
N PRO A 20 42.64 22.43 -21.00
CA PRO A 20 43.67 21.43 -20.78
C PRO A 20 44.29 21.47 -19.37
N GLU A 21 44.46 22.67 -18.80
CA GLU A 21 45.01 22.87 -17.47
C GLU A 21 44.08 22.30 -16.38
N SER A 22 42.78 22.61 -16.46
CA SER A 22 41.78 22.08 -15.51
C SER A 22 41.63 20.57 -15.63
N LYS A 23 41.68 20.00 -16.86
CA LYS A 23 41.69 18.55 -17.06
C LYS A 23 42.88 17.89 -16.38
N LYS A 24 44.09 18.43 -16.60
CA LYS A 24 45.32 17.90 -15.99
C LYS A 24 45.27 18.00 -14.46
N ALA A 25 44.75 19.10 -13.93
CA ALA A 25 44.54 19.29 -12.49
C ALA A 25 43.54 18.26 -11.92
N PHE A 26 42.41 18.04 -12.60
CA PHE A 26 41.39 17.06 -12.21
C PHE A 26 41.97 15.64 -12.15
N VAL A 27 42.66 15.21 -13.22
CA VAL A 27 43.30 13.90 -13.27
C VAL A 27 44.36 13.74 -12.18
N SER A 28 45.11 14.80 -11.87
CA SER A 28 46.07 14.79 -10.75
C SER A 28 45.36 14.64 -9.40
N ALA A 29 44.27 15.40 -9.18
CA ALA A 29 43.51 15.36 -7.94
C ALA A 29 42.86 14.00 -7.65
N LEU A 30 42.56 13.22 -8.69
CA LEU A 30 42.08 11.83 -8.55
C LEU A 30 43.18 10.82 -8.19
N LYS A 31 44.46 11.17 -8.43
CA LYS A 31 45.63 10.33 -8.11
C LYS A 31 46.20 10.60 -6.72
N ASP A 32 45.99 11.80 -6.19
CA ASP A 32 46.54 12.25 -4.90
C ASP A 32 45.95 11.48 -3.69
N GLU A 33 44.85 10.73 -3.86
CA GLU A 33 44.25 9.86 -2.83
C GLU A 33 43.94 8.44 -3.36
N LEU A 34 44.67 7.44 -2.88
CA LEU A 34 44.27 6.02 -2.84
C LEU A 34 44.88 5.37 -1.58
N PRO A 35 44.29 4.29 -1.00
CA PRO A 35 43.15 3.50 -1.46
C PRO A 35 42.01 3.39 -0.41
N LEU A 36 40.92 2.70 -0.75
CA LEU A 36 39.87 2.23 0.19
C LEU A 36 40.50 1.87 1.55
N ALA A 37 40.19 2.66 2.57
CA ALA A 37 40.88 2.67 3.85
C ALA A 37 40.27 1.69 4.86
N SER A 38 39.84 0.51 4.43
CA SER A 38 39.65 -0.68 5.27
C SER A 38 39.10 -1.83 4.40
N PRO A 39 39.32 -3.10 4.78
CA PRO A 39 38.60 -4.24 4.18
C PRO A 39 37.07 -4.18 4.36
N SER A 40 36.56 -3.28 5.21
CA SER A 40 35.15 -3.13 5.56
C SER A 40 34.41 -2.01 4.81
N ASP A 41 35.12 -1.07 4.18
CA ASP A 41 34.48 0.02 3.42
C ASP A 41 34.22 -0.47 1.99
N SER A 42 33.05 -1.06 1.75
CA SER A 42 32.63 -1.37 0.39
C SER A 42 32.50 -0.06 -0.42
N LEU A 43 33.15 0.00 -1.59
CA LEU A 43 32.97 1.10 -2.55
C LEU A 43 31.50 1.24 -2.99
N ARG A 44 30.72 0.16 -2.88
CA ARG A 44 29.35 0.04 -3.35
C ARG A 44 28.39 -0.30 -2.21
N GLU A 45 27.31 0.46 -2.12
CA GLU A 45 26.19 0.24 -1.22
C GLU A 45 24.90 0.04 -2.04
N PRO A 46 24.37 -1.19 -2.14
CA PRO A 46 23.08 -1.45 -2.77
C PRO A 46 21.95 -0.70 -2.06
N LEU A 47 21.00 -0.14 -2.82
CA LEU A 47 19.88 0.59 -2.24
C LEU A 47 18.68 -0.33 -2.00
N LYS A 48 18.32 -0.58 -0.74
CA LYS A 48 17.16 -1.41 -0.37
C LYS A 48 17.12 -2.73 -1.16
N ASP A 49 16.02 -3.01 -1.84
CA ASP A 49 15.81 -4.20 -2.64
C ASP A 49 16.26 -4.02 -4.09
N PHE A 50 16.70 -2.82 -4.53
CA PHE A 50 17.08 -2.49 -5.91
C PHE A 50 18.22 -3.34 -6.49
N GLY A 51 18.99 -4.04 -5.64
CA GLY A 51 20.07 -4.91 -6.10
C GLY A 51 21.07 -4.16 -6.99
N ASP A 52 21.20 -4.60 -8.25
CA ASP A 52 22.07 -3.97 -9.24
C ASP A 52 21.44 -2.77 -9.95
N SER A 53 20.12 -2.60 -9.85
CA SER A 53 19.37 -1.55 -10.54
C SER A 53 19.53 -0.17 -9.92
N ALA A 54 19.93 -0.08 -8.64
CA ALA A 54 20.31 1.19 -8.02
C ALA A 54 21.26 0.97 -6.83
N PHE A 55 22.37 1.70 -6.81
CA PHE A 55 23.36 1.67 -5.74
C PHE A 55 24.05 3.02 -5.54
N LEU A 56 24.60 3.24 -4.36
CA LEU A 56 25.47 4.36 -4.03
C LEU A 56 26.93 3.89 -4.13
N ALA A 57 27.76 4.61 -4.89
CA ALA A 57 29.19 4.41 -4.90
C ALA A 57 29.88 5.54 -4.14
N HIS A 58 30.65 5.17 -3.11
CA HIS A 58 31.26 6.10 -2.16
C HIS A 58 32.60 6.64 -2.67
N ARG A 59 32.87 7.94 -2.50
CA ARG A 59 34.20 8.56 -2.74
C ARG A 59 34.79 8.26 -4.12
N VAL A 60 33.94 8.21 -5.15
CA VAL A 60 34.38 8.01 -6.53
C VAL A 60 35.25 9.18 -6.98
N LEU A 61 34.90 10.40 -6.55
CA LEU A 61 35.70 11.62 -6.69
C LEU A 61 36.32 12.04 -5.34
N THR A 62 37.49 12.66 -5.40
CA THR A 62 38.09 13.34 -4.24
C THR A 62 37.48 14.73 -4.09
N GLU A 63 37.49 15.30 -2.88
CA GLU A 63 36.98 16.67 -2.65
C GLU A 63 37.71 17.70 -3.52
N LYS A 64 39.03 17.52 -3.70
CA LYS A 64 39.86 18.34 -4.59
C LYS A 64 39.42 18.25 -6.05
N ALA A 65 39.07 17.05 -6.52
CA ALA A 65 38.55 16.86 -7.88
C ALA A 65 37.16 17.51 -8.05
N CYS A 66 36.29 17.40 -7.05
CA CYS A 66 35.01 18.10 -7.02
C CYS A 66 35.19 19.62 -7.09
N GLN A 67 36.10 20.19 -6.29
CA GLN A 67 36.38 21.62 -6.29
C GLN A 67 36.86 22.11 -7.66
N ILE A 68 37.74 21.37 -8.34
CA ILE A 68 38.19 21.73 -9.70
C ILE A 68 37.03 21.78 -10.68
N LEU A 69 36.10 20.83 -10.61
CA LEU A 69 34.90 20.85 -11.46
C LEU A 69 33.97 22.02 -11.12
N LEU A 70 33.82 22.35 -9.84
CA LEU A 70 33.06 23.52 -9.39
C LEU A 70 33.66 24.82 -9.93
N ASP A 71 34.97 25.01 -9.84
CA ASP A 71 35.68 26.19 -10.35
C ASP A 71 35.49 26.35 -11.87
N VAL A 72 35.44 25.22 -12.61
CA VAL A 72 35.20 25.20 -14.06
C VAL A 72 33.80 25.69 -14.43
N VAL A 73 32.78 25.39 -13.62
CA VAL A 73 31.38 25.74 -13.91
C VAL A 73 30.93 27.05 -13.29
N ASP A 74 31.62 27.54 -12.27
CA ASP A 74 31.30 28.82 -11.62
C ASP A 74 31.42 29.99 -12.60
N GLN A 75 32.33 29.90 -13.56
CA GLN A 75 32.56 30.90 -14.61
C GLN A 75 31.66 30.74 -15.83
N ARG A 76 30.69 29.81 -15.82
CA ARG A 76 29.84 29.49 -16.98
C ARG A 76 28.46 30.10 -16.84
N HIS A 77 27.82 30.29 -17.99
CA HIS A 77 26.41 30.66 -18.03
C HIS A 77 25.55 29.46 -17.64
N TRP A 78 24.62 29.70 -16.70
CA TRP A 78 23.67 28.72 -16.18
C TRP A 78 22.28 29.02 -16.74
N VAL A 79 21.68 28.04 -17.41
CA VAL A 79 20.35 28.19 -18.01
C VAL A 79 19.28 27.72 -17.01
N PRO A 80 18.27 28.54 -16.67
CA PRO A 80 17.19 28.14 -15.78
C PRO A 80 16.29 27.08 -16.44
N ALA A 81 15.87 26.10 -15.65
CA ALA A 81 14.97 25.02 -16.05
C ALA A 81 13.81 24.88 -15.06
N ASN A 82 12.64 24.49 -15.55
CA ASN A 82 11.48 24.21 -14.71
C ASN A 82 11.63 22.85 -13.98
N PHE A 83 10.64 22.44 -13.18
CA PHE A 83 10.66 21.16 -12.45
C PHE A 83 10.69 19.91 -13.36
N HIS A 84 10.27 20.03 -14.62
CA HIS A 84 10.41 18.98 -15.66
C HIS A 84 11.76 19.02 -16.36
N GLU A 85 12.73 19.74 -15.80
CA GLU A 85 14.07 19.85 -16.37
C GLU A 85 14.14 20.55 -17.74
N LYS A 86 13.06 21.18 -18.19
CA LYS A 86 12.98 21.85 -19.50
C LYS A 86 13.48 23.29 -19.36
N PRO A 87 14.37 23.76 -20.26
CA PRO A 87 14.84 25.15 -20.25
C PRO A 87 13.70 26.16 -20.30
N ILE A 88 13.73 27.17 -19.44
CA ILE A 88 12.77 28.28 -19.44
C ILE A 88 13.26 29.30 -20.47
N ARG A 89 12.44 29.62 -21.48
CA ARG A 89 12.77 30.65 -22.48
C ARG A 89 12.62 32.03 -21.85
N VAL A 90 13.70 32.82 -21.85
CA VAL A 90 13.72 34.19 -21.31
C VAL A 90 13.13 35.21 -22.32
N ASP A 91 12.95 34.83 -23.59
CA ASP A 91 12.47 35.71 -24.67
C ASP A 91 10.92 35.77 -24.81
N LEU A 92 10.16 35.77 -23.71
CA LEU A 92 8.70 35.90 -23.78
C LEU A 92 8.26 37.38 -23.89
N PRO A 93 7.21 37.68 -24.67
CA PRO A 93 6.63 39.04 -24.76
C PRO A 93 6.28 39.61 -23.39
N GLU A 94 6.31 40.94 -23.24
CA GLU A 94 6.07 41.67 -21.97
C GLU A 94 4.77 41.27 -21.24
N GLU A 95 3.82 40.71 -21.98
CA GLU A 95 2.52 40.20 -21.56
C GLU A 95 2.60 39.03 -20.55
N PHE A 96 3.72 38.28 -20.52
CA PHE A 96 3.93 37.12 -19.62
C PHE A 96 4.82 37.41 -18.39
N ARG A 97 5.25 38.66 -18.18
CA ARG A 97 6.07 39.05 -17.01
C ARG A 97 5.33 38.98 -15.66
N GLY A 98 4.03 38.68 -15.65
CA GLY A 98 3.22 38.50 -14.44
C GLY A 98 3.23 37.08 -13.85
N SER A 99 3.68 36.06 -14.58
CA SER A 99 3.82 34.69 -14.07
C SER A 99 5.24 34.46 -13.54
N SER A 100 5.40 34.33 -12.23
CA SER A 100 6.65 33.84 -11.64
C SER A 100 6.89 32.40 -12.12
N PHE A 101 7.76 32.21 -13.12
CA PHE A 101 8.15 30.87 -13.51
C PHE A 101 8.90 30.23 -12.34
N LEU A 102 8.35 29.15 -11.79
CA LEU A 102 9.02 28.40 -10.72
C LEU A 102 10.22 27.65 -11.33
N VAL A 103 11.43 28.07 -10.96
CA VAL A 103 12.68 27.45 -11.39
C VAL A 103 12.94 26.21 -10.54
N GLY A 104 13.03 25.05 -11.17
CA GLY A 104 13.36 23.80 -10.49
C GLY A 104 14.86 23.57 -10.36
N SER A 105 15.64 23.96 -11.38
CA SER A 105 17.11 23.85 -11.39
C SER A 105 17.75 24.82 -12.39
N TYR A 106 19.07 24.96 -12.32
CA TYR A 106 19.88 25.62 -13.34
C TYR A 106 20.86 24.63 -13.96
N ARG A 107 21.14 24.76 -15.26
CA ARG A 107 21.94 23.77 -16.01
C ARG A 107 23.07 24.40 -16.81
N THR A 108 24.19 23.70 -16.86
CA THR A 108 25.26 23.91 -17.83
C THR A 108 25.85 22.56 -18.24
N THR A 109 26.34 22.44 -19.48
CA THR A 109 26.75 21.14 -20.04
C THR A 109 28.13 21.26 -20.66
N ALA A 110 28.99 20.28 -20.38
CA ALA A 110 30.28 20.11 -21.03
C ALA A 110 30.31 18.83 -21.87
N TYR A 111 31.21 18.78 -22.85
CA TYR A 111 31.55 17.55 -23.57
C TYR A 111 33.05 17.31 -23.42
N ASP A 112 33.42 16.22 -22.73
CA ASP A 112 34.82 15.95 -22.40
C ASP A 112 35.13 14.46 -22.24
N GLU A 113 35.88 13.90 -23.19
CA GLU A 113 36.25 12.48 -23.20
C GLU A 113 37.30 12.13 -22.13
N ASP A 114 38.23 13.04 -21.82
CA ASP A 114 39.31 12.80 -20.85
C ASP A 114 38.74 12.69 -19.43
N ILE A 115 37.83 13.60 -19.10
CA ILE A 115 37.12 13.58 -17.82
C ILE A 115 36.26 12.32 -17.74
N ALA A 116 35.48 11.99 -18.77
CA ALA A 116 34.64 10.79 -18.77
C ALA A 116 35.45 9.49 -18.62
N CYS A 117 36.61 9.39 -19.28
CA CYS A 117 37.53 8.26 -19.12
C CYS A 117 38.04 8.16 -17.67
N SER A 118 38.37 9.28 -17.04
CA SER A 118 38.80 9.32 -15.64
C SER A 118 37.68 8.93 -14.67
N LEU A 119 36.44 9.38 -14.92
CA LEU A 119 35.26 8.97 -14.16
C LEU A 119 35.01 7.46 -14.29
N TRP A 120 35.13 6.92 -15.50
CA TRP A 120 35.00 5.49 -15.76
C TRP A 120 36.00 4.66 -14.97
N GLU A 121 37.29 5.02 -14.98
CA GLU A 121 38.31 4.26 -14.24
C GLU A 121 38.07 4.26 -12.72
N ARG A 122 37.50 5.34 -12.17
CA ARG A 122 37.13 5.42 -10.75
C ARG A 122 35.84 4.66 -10.42
N LEU A 123 34.87 4.65 -11.33
CA LEU A 123 33.56 4.03 -11.11
C LEU A 123 33.55 2.52 -11.41
N ARG A 124 34.29 2.06 -12.42
CA ARG A 124 34.32 0.67 -12.88
C ARG A 124 34.45 -0.37 -11.76
N PRO A 125 35.27 -0.19 -10.71
CA PRO A 125 35.38 -1.17 -9.63
C PRO A 125 34.10 -1.38 -8.81
N ALA A 126 33.14 -0.45 -8.87
CA ALA A 126 31.83 -0.58 -8.23
C ALA A 126 30.77 -1.22 -9.15
N LEU A 127 31.07 -1.47 -10.42
CA LEU A 127 30.11 -1.99 -11.40
C LEU A 127 30.19 -3.51 -11.50
N GLU A 128 29.03 -4.15 -11.72
CA GLU A 128 29.01 -5.55 -12.11
C GLU A 128 29.61 -5.74 -13.51
N PRO A 129 30.37 -6.82 -13.76
CA PRO A 129 30.98 -7.07 -15.07
C PRO A 129 29.95 -7.30 -16.19
N LEU A 130 28.75 -7.76 -15.84
CA LEU A 130 27.67 -8.10 -16.75
C LEU A 130 26.37 -7.48 -16.24
N HIS A 131 25.63 -6.82 -17.12
CA HIS A 131 24.29 -6.33 -16.80
C HIS A 131 23.25 -7.14 -17.59
N LEU A 132 22.42 -7.88 -16.87
CA LEU A 132 21.35 -8.69 -17.44
C LEU A 132 20.06 -7.86 -17.50
N MET A 133 19.49 -7.72 -18.70
CA MET A 133 18.17 -7.10 -18.88
C MET A 133 17.07 -8.03 -18.39
N ASN A 134 16.15 -7.51 -17.57
CA ASN A 134 14.98 -8.20 -17.07
C ASN A 134 13.83 -7.22 -16.72
N ASN A 135 12.72 -7.74 -16.20
CA ASN A 135 11.57 -6.88 -15.91
C ASN A 135 11.77 -5.98 -14.68
N CYS A 136 12.79 -6.25 -13.86
CA CYS A 136 13.11 -5.44 -12.68
C CYS A 136 13.90 -4.18 -13.03
N ASN A 137 14.70 -4.20 -14.11
CA ASN A 137 15.39 -3.02 -14.63
C ASN A 137 14.65 -2.31 -15.78
N GLY A 138 13.42 -2.72 -16.07
CA GLY A 138 12.58 -2.08 -17.08
C GLY A 138 12.99 -2.42 -18.53
N TRP A 139 13.60 -3.58 -18.77
CA TRP A 139 14.09 -3.95 -20.11
C TRP A 139 13.62 -5.34 -20.54
N GLU A 140 12.83 -5.38 -21.62
CA GLU A 140 12.56 -6.59 -22.41
C GLU A 140 13.14 -6.38 -23.82
N GLU A 141 14.26 -7.04 -24.14
CA GLU A 141 14.72 -7.17 -25.52
C GLU A 141 14.41 -8.59 -26.03
N LYS A 142 13.86 -8.70 -27.25
CA LYS A 142 13.66 -9.98 -27.93
C LYS A 142 15.01 -10.63 -28.24
N GLY A 143 15.54 -11.41 -27.30
CA GLY A 143 16.80 -12.16 -27.46
C GLY A 143 17.69 -12.11 -26.22
N SER A 144 18.60 -13.08 -26.09
CA SER A 144 19.56 -13.17 -24.99
C SER A 144 20.77 -12.26 -25.25
N SER A 145 20.56 -10.95 -25.23
CA SER A 145 21.62 -9.95 -25.35
C SER A 145 22.27 -9.71 -23.98
N VAL A 146 23.59 -9.86 -23.89
CA VAL A 146 24.35 -9.50 -22.68
C VAL A 146 24.95 -8.13 -22.89
N TRP A 147 24.69 -7.20 -21.97
CA TRP A 147 25.20 -5.84 -22.05
C TRP A 147 26.36 -5.67 -21.08
N VAL A 148 27.51 -5.23 -21.61
CA VAL A 148 28.72 -5.01 -20.82
C VAL A 148 28.98 -3.52 -20.71
N PRO A 149 29.21 -2.97 -19.50
CA PRO A 149 29.55 -1.56 -19.36
C PRO A 149 30.96 -1.32 -19.95
N VAL A 150 31.09 -0.30 -20.80
CA VAL A 150 32.34 -0.01 -21.54
C VAL A 150 32.88 1.40 -21.31
N GLY A 151 32.11 2.28 -20.66
CA GLY A 151 32.54 3.65 -20.41
C GLY A 151 31.48 4.53 -19.78
N VAL A 152 31.86 5.77 -19.49
CA VAL A 152 30.97 6.87 -19.10
C VAL A 152 30.74 7.78 -20.32
N ASN A 153 29.52 8.32 -20.44
CA ASN A 153 29.16 9.23 -21.52
C ASN A 153 29.95 10.56 -21.40
N PRO A 154 30.66 11.02 -22.46
CA PRO A 154 31.39 12.28 -22.45
C PRO A 154 30.53 13.54 -22.26
N LEU A 155 29.20 13.43 -22.37
CA LEU A 155 28.29 14.53 -22.14
C LEU A 155 28.00 14.73 -20.64
N LEU A 156 28.65 15.72 -20.04
CA LEU A 156 28.65 16.02 -18.61
C LEU A 156 27.66 17.14 -18.29
N ARG A 157 26.56 16.84 -17.60
CA ARG A 157 25.50 17.82 -17.28
C ARG A 157 25.61 18.24 -15.82
N PHE A 158 25.96 19.51 -15.59
CA PHE A 158 25.97 20.09 -14.25
C PHE A 158 24.60 20.69 -13.94
N ILE A 159 24.09 20.36 -12.76
CA ILE A 159 22.76 20.75 -12.30
C ILE A 159 22.91 21.44 -10.96
N ARG A 160 22.45 22.69 -10.86
CA ARG A 160 22.49 23.52 -9.67
C ARG A 160 21.07 23.71 -9.13
N PHE A 161 20.87 23.34 -7.87
CA PHE A 161 19.62 23.58 -7.14
C PHE A 161 19.83 24.71 -6.14
N GLU A 162 18.97 25.71 -6.23
CA GLU A 162 18.84 26.79 -5.24
C GLU A 162 17.67 26.47 -4.30
N ARG A 163 17.44 27.30 -3.27
CA ARG A 163 16.38 27.07 -2.29
C ARG A 163 15.01 26.92 -3.00
N GLY A 164 14.30 25.84 -2.70
CA GLY A 164 13.04 25.46 -3.34
C GLY A 164 13.20 24.65 -4.65
N GLY A 165 14.42 24.50 -5.15
CA GLY A 165 14.71 23.70 -6.35
C GLY A 165 14.49 22.21 -6.12
N ALA A 166 13.94 21.54 -7.12
CA ALA A 166 13.60 20.12 -7.12
C ALA A 166 13.38 19.62 -8.56
N THR A 167 13.07 18.34 -8.73
CA THR A 167 12.52 17.79 -9.97
C THR A 167 11.22 17.06 -9.70
N VAL A 168 10.36 16.97 -10.71
CA VAL A 168 9.21 16.03 -10.66
C VAL A 168 9.70 14.58 -10.82
N PRO A 169 8.91 13.58 -10.39
CA PRO A 169 9.16 12.19 -10.71
C PRO A 169 9.20 11.95 -12.21
N HIS A 170 10.24 11.26 -12.67
CA HIS A 170 10.46 10.97 -14.08
C HIS A 170 11.27 9.68 -14.26
N TYR A 171 11.40 9.29 -15.52
CA TYR A 171 12.24 8.20 -15.98
C TYR A 171 13.29 8.76 -16.93
N ASP A 172 14.50 8.23 -16.84
CA ASP A 172 15.53 8.51 -17.81
C ASP A 172 15.40 7.64 -19.05
N SER A 173 16.00 8.08 -20.15
CA SER A 173 15.91 7.42 -21.45
C SER A 173 17.28 7.06 -21.98
N SER A 174 17.37 5.88 -22.60
CA SER A 174 18.57 5.45 -23.30
C SER A 174 18.90 6.36 -24.48
N PHE A 175 20.20 6.61 -24.65
CA PHE A 175 20.76 7.18 -25.86
C PHE A 175 21.39 6.06 -26.70
N ASN A 176 20.87 5.86 -27.90
CA ASN A 176 21.42 4.88 -28.84
C ASN A 176 22.54 5.51 -29.66
N ASN A 177 23.72 4.91 -29.64
CA ASN A 177 24.81 5.34 -30.51
C ASN A 177 24.49 4.98 -31.97
N LYS A 178 25.04 5.76 -32.90
CA LYS A 178 24.82 5.58 -34.33
C LYS A 178 25.28 4.21 -34.87
N ASP A 179 26.15 3.50 -34.14
CA ASP A 179 26.65 2.17 -34.51
C ASP A 179 25.65 1.03 -34.23
N GLY A 180 24.57 1.30 -33.51
CA GLY A 180 23.55 0.31 -33.14
C GLY A 180 24.02 -0.78 -32.18
N LYS A 181 25.29 -0.74 -31.73
CA LYS A 181 25.89 -1.72 -30.82
C LYS A 181 26.05 -1.19 -29.41
N ARG A 182 26.08 0.13 -29.25
CA ARG A 182 26.22 0.80 -27.97
C ARG A 182 25.01 1.65 -27.63
N LYS A 183 24.61 1.63 -26.37
CA LYS A 183 23.57 2.51 -25.82
C LYS A 183 23.85 2.83 -24.36
N THR A 184 23.24 3.89 -23.84
CA THR A 184 23.26 4.17 -22.40
C THR A 184 22.12 3.45 -21.69
N LEU A 185 22.38 2.85 -20.53
CA LEU A 185 21.36 2.08 -19.78
C LEU A 185 21.16 2.55 -18.33
N MET A 186 22.17 3.17 -17.76
CA MET A 186 22.14 3.65 -16.38
C MET A 186 22.54 5.11 -16.32
N SER A 187 21.88 5.85 -15.45
CA SER A 187 22.26 7.21 -15.04
C SER A 187 23.30 7.16 -13.94
N VAL A 188 24.20 8.13 -13.96
CA VAL A 188 25.24 8.34 -12.94
C VAL A 188 25.16 9.79 -12.47
N ILE A 189 24.90 10.00 -11.18
CA ILE A 189 24.76 11.32 -10.58
C ILE A 189 25.81 11.49 -9.48
N PHE A 190 26.86 12.26 -9.78
CA PHE A 190 27.90 12.65 -8.82
C PHE A 190 27.45 13.85 -8.00
N THR A 191 27.74 13.83 -6.69
CA THR A 191 27.51 14.97 -5.81
C THR A 191 28.80 15.78 -5.66
N LEU A 192 28.77 17.06 -6.06
CA LEU A 192 29.98 17.89 -6.08
C LEU A 192 30.12 18.83 -4.87
N THR A 193 29.01 19.17 -4.21
CA THR A 193 29.01 20.06 -3.04
C THR A 193 28.91 19.26 -1.74
N SER A 194 29.36 19.85 -0.64
CA SER A 194 29.35 19.23 0.69
C SER A 194 27.94 18.81 1.13
N LYS A 195 27.88 17.82 2.01
CA LYS A 195 26.63 17.37 2.64
C LYS A 195 25.94 18.56 3.31
N PRO A 196 24.63 18.77 3.08
CA PRO A 196 23.93 19.89 3.68
C PRO A 196 23.86 19.81 5.20
N LYS A 197 23.73 20.98 5.85
CA LYS A 197 23.25 21.05 7.24
C LYS A 197 21.71 20.89 7.31
N SER A 198 21.02 21.22 6.21
CA SER A 198 19.57 21.04 6.02
C SER A 198 19.22 19.75 5.25
N SER A 199 17.94 19.42 5.10
CA SER A 199 17.48 18.26 4.30
C SER A 199 17.16 18.66 2.84
N GLY A 200 17.43 17.75 1.89
CA GLY A 200 17.02 17.87 0.48
C GLY A 200 18.15 17.83 -0.55
N GLY A 201 17.79 18.00 -1.83
CA GLY A 201 18.73 17.97 -2.97
C GLY A 201 19.33 16.59 -3.26
N ASN A 202 18.72 15.55 -2.70
CA ASN A 202 19.11 14.14 -2.84
C ASN A 202 18.24 13.44 -3.88
N VAL A 203 18.81 12.44 -4.55
CA VAL A 203 18.06 11.50 -5.40
C VAL A 203 17.10 10.70 -4.54
N ARG A 204 15.82 10.67 -4.90
CA ARG A 204 14.80 9.80 -4.31
C ARG A 204 14.29 8.83 -5.35
N PHE A 205 14.14 7.58 -4.95
CA PHE A 205 13.47 6.55 -5.73
C PHE A 205 12.05 6.35 -5.19
N LEU A 206 11.08 6.33 -6.10
CA LEU A 206 9.65 6.29 -5.76
C LEU A 206 9.01 4.95 -6.11
N LEU A 207 7.90 4.66 -5.45
CA LEU A 207 7.07 3.49 -5.72
C LEU A 207 6.38 3.64 -7.08
N ASP A 208 6.82 2.86 -8.05
CA ASP A 208 6.18 2.81 -9.36
C ASP A 208 4.91 1.94 -9.30
N THR A 209 3.75 2.57 -9.43
CA THR A 209 2.45 1.90 -9.42
C THR A 209 2.08 1.22 -10.74
N GLN A 210 2.89 1.37 -11.79
CA GLN A 210 2.72 0.74 -13.09
C GLN A 210 3.50 -0.58 -13.22
N ARG A 211 4.39 -0.90 -12.28
CA ARG A 211 5.30 -2.08 -12.33
C ARG A 211 4.62 -3.46 -12.46
N TRP A 212 3.30 -3.52 -12.30
CA TRP A 212 2.51 -4.74 -12.52
C TRP A 212 2.15 -4.96 -14.01
N ARG A 213 2.26 -3.91 -14.84
CA ARG A 213 1.98 -3.97 -16.28
C ARG A 213 3.21 -4.46 -17.04
N PRO A 214 3.00 -5.17 -18.17
CA PRO A 214 4.06 -5.40 -19.15
C PRO A 214 4.76 -4.09 -19.51
N LEU A 215 6.06 -4.17 -19.77
CA LEU A 215 6.90 -2.99 -20.01
C LEU A 215 6.42 -2.14 -21.19
N GLU A 216 5.90 -2.79 -22.24
CA GLU A 216 5.36 -2.15 -23.44
C GLU A 216 4.07 -1.36 -23.17
N GLU A 217 3.39 -1.61 -22.05
CA GLU A 217 2.14 -0.96 -21.62
C GLU A 217 2.34 0.13 -20.55
N GLN A 218 3.59 0.35 -20.12
CA GLN A 218 3.91 1.37 -19.11
C GLN A 218 4.09 2.75 -19.74
N ASP A 219 3.64 3.79 -19.03
CA ASP A 219 3.84 5.18 -19.42
C ASP A 219 5.11 5.74 -18.75
N PHE A 220 6.05 6.19 -19.56
CA PHE A 220 7.33 6.78 -19.15
C PHE A 220 7.38 8.30 -19.28
N THR A 221 6.22 8.97 -19.37
CA THR A 221 6.15 10.44 -19.36
C THR A 221 6.40 11.00 -17.95
N ASP A 222 6.98 12.22 -17.90
CA ASP A 222 7.25 12.91 -16.64
C ASP A 222 5.95 13.23 -15.89
N HIS A 223 5.94 13.03 -14.57
CA HIS A 223 4.81 13.41 -13.74
C HIS A 223 4.59 14.93 -13.75
N THR A 224 3.35 15.37 -13.59
CA THR A 224 2.98 16.80 -13.58
C THR A 224 3.17 17.49 -12.22
N GLN A 225 3.38 16.72 -11.15
CA GLN A 225 3.49 17.21 -9.77
C GLN A 225 4.73 16.63 -9.08
N LEU A 226 5.18 17.28 -8.01
CA LEU A 226 6.27 16.76 -7.18
C LEU A 226 5.89 15.44 -6.52
N GLY A 227 6.89 14.57 -6.33
CA GLY A 227 6.69 13.26 -5.72
C GLY A 227 6.19 13.36 -4.28
N SER A 228 5.16 12.57 -3.97
CA SER A 228 4.64 12.45 -2.61
C SER A 228 5.69 11.79 -1.70
N PRO A 229 5.95 12.33 -0.49
CA PRO A 229 6.77 11.66 0.52
C PRO A 229 6.33 10.23 0.82
N LYS A 230 5.05 9.90 0.60
CA LYS A 230 4.47 8.56 0.80
C LYS A 230 4.83 7.57 -0.28
N ASP A 231 5.23 8.02 -1.46
CA ASP A 231 5.67 7.14 -2.53
C ASP A 231 7.19 6.94 -2.49
N VAL A 232 7.93 7.72 -1.69
CA VAL A 232 9.39 7.53 -1.54
C VAL A 232 9.69 6.15 -0.97
N LEU A 233 10.44 5.35 -1.73
CA LEU A 233 11.01 4.09 -1.27
C LEU A 233 12.34 4.35 -0.58
N VAL A 234 13.22 5.15 -1.17
CA VAL A 234 14.52 5.50 -0.58
C VAL A 234 14.92 6.91 -1.02
N GLU A 235 15.48 7.68 -0.10
CA GLU A 235 16.18 8.94 -0.38
C GLU A 235 17.66 8.71 -0.11
N VAL A 236 18.53 9.01 -1.08
CA VAL A 236 19.95 8.67 -1.02
C VAL A 236 20.75 9.86 -0.47
N PRO A 237 21.30 9.78 0.75
CA PRO A 237 22.02 10.89 1.38
C PRO A 237 23.46 11.00 0.88
N SER A 238 23.65 11.23 -0.43
CA SER A 238 24.97 11.28 -1.07
C SER A 238 25.82 12.45 -0.57
N GLY A 239 27.06 12.15 -0.17
CA GLY A 239 28.07 13.12 0.24
C GLY A 239 28.91 13.61 -0.94
N ILE A 240 29.82 14.54 -0.67
CA ILE A 240 30.76 15.06 -1.68
C ILE A 240 31.60 13.91 -2.25
N GLY A 241 31.64 13.83 -3.57
CA GLY A 241 32.39 12.84 -4.32
C GLY A 241 31.75 11.45 -4.42
N ASP A 242 30.63 11.22 -3.74
CA ASP A 242 29.80 10.03 -3.96
C ASP A 242 29.04 10.15 -5.27
N CYS A 243 28.65 9.01 -5.85
CA CYS A 243 27.72 8.99 -6.98
C CYS A 243 26.63 7.93 -6.83
N VAL A 244 25.40 8.32 -7.19
CA VAL A 244 24.27 7.40 -7.31
C VAL A 244 24.25 6.85 -8.73
N VAL A 245 24.15 5.54 -8.87
CA VAL A 245 24.05 4.85 -10.16
C VAL A 245 22.75 4.07 -10.18
N PHE A 246 21.96 4.20 -11.24
CA PHE A 246 20.66 3.51 -11.36
C PHE A 246 20.19 3.34 -12.81
N ASP A 247 19.34 2.34 -13.06
CA ASP A 247 18.78 2.07 -14.39
C ASP A 247 17.85 3.19 -14.87
N HIS A 248 17.88 3.49 -16.18
CA HIS A 248 17.13 4.61 -16.77
C HIS A 248 15.62 4.55 -16.52
N LYS A 249 15.02 3.36 -16.48
CA LYS A 249 13.56 3.20 -16.27
C LYS A 249 13.14 3.01 -14.81
N VAL A 250 13.97 3.49 -13.89
CA VAL A 250 13.59 3.56 -12.48
C VAL A 250 12.95 4.92 -12.20
N LEU A 251 11.73 4.91 -11.64
CA LEU A 251 11.03 6.15 -11.25
C LEU A 251 11.78 6.87 -10.12
N HIS A 252 12.22 8.09 -10.40
CA HIS A 252 13.03 8.86 -9.46
C HIS A 252 12.78 10.37 -9.56
N ASP A 253 13.18 11.12 -8.52
CA ASP A 253 13.24 12.58 -8.53
C ASP A 253 14.40 13.13 -7.67
N ILE A 254 14.53 14.46 -7.61
CA ILE A 254 15.39 15.17 -6.68
C ILE A 254 14.52 15.88 -5.64
N SER A 255 14.77 15.56 -4.36
CA SER A 255 14.11 16.20 -3.21
C SER A 255 14.34 17.72 -3.17
N ILE A 256 13.34 18.44 -2.64
CA ILE A 256 13.37 19.90 -2.51
C ILE A 256 14.58 20.33 -1.69
N TRP A 257 15.43 21.18 -2.27
CA TRP A 257 16.57 21.79 -1.59
C TRP A 257 16.13 22.93 -0.67
N ASN A 258 16.45 22.86 0.62
CA ASN A 258 15.98 23.83 1.62
C ASN A 258 17.06 24.78 2.15
N GLU A 259 18.31 24.70 1.67
CA GLU A 259 19.41 25.52 2.18
C GLU A 259 19.54 26.87 1.46
N ASP A 260 19.64 27.96 2.23
CA ASP A 260 19.86 29.31 1.71
C ASP A 260 21.34 29.65 1.50
N SER A 261 22.24 29.01 2.25
CA SER A 261 23.64 29.47 2.37
C SER A 261 24.54 29.04 1.21
N SER A 262 24.20 27.93 0.54
CA SER A 262 24.97 27.38 -0.58
C SER A 262 24.07 26.54 -1.49
N PRO A 263 24.29 26.54 -2.81
CA PRO A 263 23.54 25.69 -3.73
C PRO A 263 23.98 24.22 -3.63
N ARG A 264 23.08 23.30 -3.97
CA ARG A 264 23.43 21.89 -4.23
C ARG A 264 23.81 21.75 -5.69
N ILE A 265 25.02 21.26 -5.97
CA ILE A 265 25.48 21.04 -7.35
C ILE A 265 25.77 19.56 -7.59
N LEU A 266 25.14 19.02 -8.62
CA LEU A 266 25.27 17.64 -9.07
C LEU A 266 25.88 17.61 -10.47
N LEU A 267 26.60 16.54 -10.80
CA LEU A 267 27.05 16.22 -12.15
C LEU A 267 26.36 14.92 -12.59
N ARG A 268 25.51 15.01 -13.62
CA ARG A 268 24.82 13.88 -14.23
C ARG A 268 25.47 13.48 -15.56
N THR A 269 25.67 12.19 -15.75
CA THR A 269 26.06 11.53 -17.00
C THR A 269 25.44 10.13 -17.04
N ASP A 270 25.80 9.29 -18.01
CA ASP A 270 25.27 7.95 -18.19
C ASP A 270 26.39 6.92 -18.39
N LEU A 271 26.12 5.65 -18.07
CA LEU A 271 26.98 4.52 -18.44
C LEU A 271 26.67 4.04 -19.85
N ILE A 272 27.71 3.89 -20.67
CA ILE A 272 27.64 3.31 -22.01
C ILE A 272 27.82 1.79 -21.88
N TYR A 273 26.91 1.05 -22.49
CA TYR A 273 26.93 -0.39 -22.61
C TYR A 273 27.11 -0.82 -24.05
N GLU A 274 27.78 -1.95 -24.25
CA GLU A 274 27.94 -2.62 -25.54
C GLU A 274 27.26 -4.00 -25.52
N CYS A 275 26.47 -4.29 -26.56
CA CYS A 275 25.83 -5.58 -26.72
C CYS A 275 26.84 -6.64 -27.16
N ARG A 276 26.87 -7.79 -26.45
CA ARG A 276 27.66 -8.97 -26.81
C ARG A 276 26.78 -10.17 -27.12
N SER A 277 27.18 -10.93 -28.15
CA SER A 277 26.51 -12.17 -28.55
C SER A 277 26.73 -13.30 -27.53
N PRO A 278 25.71 -14.15 -27.28
CA PRO A 278 25.83 -15.25 -26.31
C PRO A 278 26.87 -16.32 -26.67
N SER A 279 27.41 -16.36 -27.90
CA SER A 279 28.46 -17.30 -28.32
C SER A 279 29.81 -17.10 -27.62
N ASP A 280 30.05 -15.93 -27.02
CA ASP A 280 31.38 -15.53 -26.55
C ASP A 280 31.61 -15.75 -25.04
N ASN A 281 30.58 -16.17 -24.28
CA ASN A 281 30.68 -16.39 -22.82
C ASN A 281 30.14 -17.77 -22.40
N LYS A 282 30.98 -18.59 -21.75
CA LYS A 282 30.65 -19.94 -21.23
C LYS A 282 29.77 -19.96 -19.97
N LEU A 283 29.24 -18.83 -19.54
CA LEU A 283 28.37 -18.69 -18.37
C LEU A 283 27.02 -18.15 -18.85
N ILE A 284 26.11 -19.05 -19.24
CA ILE A 284 24.73 -18.71 -19.53
C ILE A 284 23.86 -19.39 -18.47
N LEU A 285 23.36 -18.60 -17.52
CA LEU A 285 22.11 -18.89 -16.84
C LEU A 285 21.01 -18.87 -17.88
N HIS A 286 20.25 -19.95 -17.98
CA HIS A 286 19.18 -20.11 -18.97
C HIS A 286 18.19 -18.94 -18.88
N PRO A 287 18.11 -18.06 -19.89
CA PRO A 287 17.00 -17.13 -19.97
C PRO A 287 15.75 -17.96 -20.21
N THR A 288 14.74 -17.78 -19.36
CA THR A 288 13.39 -18.29 -19.59
C THR A 288 12.88 -17.67 -20.89
N LYS A 289 13.12 -18.35 -22.01
CA LYS A 289 12.52 -17.99 -23.29
C LYS A 289 11.01 -18.09 -23.12
N GLU A 290 10.33 -16.95 -23.04
CA GLU A 290 8.98 -16.87 -23.54
C GLU A 290 9.06 -17.06 -25.05
N LYS A 291 9.02 -18.32 -25.49
CA LYS A 291 8.72 -18.60 -26.89
C LYS A 291 7.31 -18.08 -27.14
N GLU A 292 7.19 -17.13 -28.06
CA GLU A 292 5.93 -16.84 -28.74
C GLU A 292 5.28 -18.19 -29.10
N GLY A 293 4.13 -18.46 -28.48
CA GLY A 293 3.32 -19.64 -28.76
C GLY A 293 2.62 -19.48 -30.10
N THR A 294 3.37 -19.40 -31.20
CA THR A 294 2.82 -19.19 -32.54
C THR A 294 2.31 -20.47 -33.21
N GLU A 295 2.27 -21.61 -32.51
CA GLU A 295 1.67 -22.85 -33.04
C GLU A 295 0.59 -23.48 -32.16
N LEU A 296 0.17 -22.80 -31.07
CA LEU A 296 -0.90 -23.28 -30.18
C LEU A 296 -2.01 -22.24 -30.01
N SER A 297 -2.32 -21.48 -31.06
CA SER A 297 -3.55 -20.69 -31.07
C SER A 297 -4.72 -21.65 -31.23
N GLY A 298 -5.34 -22.03 -30.11
CA GLY A 298 -6.76 -22.36 -30.15
C GLY A 298 -7.50 -21.22 -30.86
N SER A 299 -8.59 -21.54 -31.56
CA SER A 299 -9.39 -20.52 -32.26
C SER A 299 -9.69 -19.31 -31.34
N PRO A 300 -9.84 -18.08 -31.87
CA PRO A 300 -10.26 -16.92 -31.06
C PRO A 300 -11.45 -17.22 -30.17
N LYS A 301 -12.41 -18.07 -30.61
CA LYS A 301 -13.54 -18.58 -29.82
C LYS A 301 -13.20 -19.49 -28.63
N SER A 302 -12.08 -20.20 -28.68
CA SER A 302 -11.60 -21.02 -27.55
C SER A 302 -10.89 -20.19 -26.49
N ILE A 303 -10.22 -19.11 -26.91
CA ILE A 303 -9.79 -18.06 -26.00
C ILE A 303 -11.10 -17.39 -25.48
N GLU A 304 -12.08 -17.07 -26.38
CA GLU A 304 -13.54 -16.79 -26.19
C GLU A 304 -14.06 -17.35 -24.87
N PHE A 305 -13.96 -18.65 -24.84
CA PHE A 305 -14.56 -19.50 -23.84
C PHE A 305 -13.75 -19.55 -22.54
N THR A 306 -12.47 -19.17 -22.55
CA THR A 306 -11.51 -19.44 -21.46
C THR A 306 -11.11 -18.20 -20.64
N GLY A 307 -11.57 -17.00 -21.00
CA GLY A 307 -11.68 -15.86 -20.05
C GLY A 307 -10.71 -14.68 -20.21
N TYR A 308 -9.89 -14.60 -21.26
CA TYR A 308 -9.08 -13.39 -21.54
C TYR A 308 -9.83 -12.44 -22.49
N TRP A 309 -10.91 -11.83 -21.99
CA TRP A 309 -11.76 -10.87 -22.70
C TRP A 309 -11.78 -9.56 -21.93
N ASP A 310 -11.93 -8.46 -22.64
CA ASP A 310 -12.53 -7.29 -22.01
C ASP A 310 -14.00 -7.64 -21.77
N ASP A 311 -14.38 -7.77 -20.50
CA ASP A 311 -15.78 -7.95 -20.03
C ASP A 311 -16.72 -6.87 -20.60
N SER A 312 -16.20 -5.86 -21.32
CA SER A 312 -16.88 -4.69 -21.88
C SER A 312 -17.61 -3.90 -20.81
N MET A 313 -17.19 -4.10 -19.55
CA MET A 313 -17.71 -3.45 -18.36
C MET A 313 -17.15 -2.03 -18.32
N PRO A 314 -18.00 -1.00 -18.47
CA PRO A 314 -17.50 0.36 -18.60
C PRO A 314 -17.04 0.93 -17.25
N GLY A 315 -15.75 1.25 -17.14
CA GLY A 315 -15.13 2.03 -16.05
C GLY A 315 -14.25 1.23 -15.08
N ASP A 316 -13.38 1.94 -14.36
CA ASP A 316 -12.68 1.41 -13.19
C ASP A 316 -13.70 1.12 -12.07
N ILE A 317 -14.15 -0.14 -12.02
CA ILE A 317 -14.88 -0.70 -10.88
C ILE A 317 -13.97 -0.58 -9.67
N GLN A 318 -14.34 0.19 -8.63
CA GLN A 318 -13.68 0.35 -7.30
C GLN A 318 -12.42 -0.53 -7.08
N SER A 319 -11.36 -0.22 -7.82
CA SER A 319 -10.09 -0.96 -7.88
C SER A 319 -8.91 0.01 -7.84
N GLY A 320 -9.20 1.28 -7.61
CA GLY A 320 -8.22 2.30 -7.33
C GLY A 320 -7.64 2.15 -5.91
N PRO A 321 -6.50 2.78 -5.63
CA PRO A 321 -5.88 2.77 -4.30
C PRO A 321 -6.76 3.37 -3.20
N ASN A 322 -7.84 4.05 -3.58
CA ASN A 322 -8.79 4.68 -2.68
C ASN A 322 -9.81 3.72 -2.04
N TRP A 323 -9.79 2.42 -2.39
CA TRP A 323 -10.73 1.43 -1.87
C TRP A 323 -10.01 0.15 -1.45
N TRP A 324 -9.96 -0.12 -0.14
CA TRP A 324 -9.31 -1.33 0.37
C TRP A 324 -10.23 -2.54 0.30
N THR A 325 -9.72 -3.64 -0.26
CA THR A 325 -10.50 -4.86 -0.49
C THR A 325 -9.86 -6.11 0.10
N GLY A 326 -8.55 -6.09 0.32
CA GLY A 326 -7.80 -7.17 0.92
C GLY A 326 -6.63 -6.65 1.76
N PRO A 327 -6.27 -7.34 2.87
CA PRO A 327 -5.12 -6.99 3.68
C PRO A 327 -3.81 -7.30 2.92
N VAL A 328 -2.72 -6.62 3.27
CA VAL A 328 -1.39 -6.78 2.64
C VAL A 328 -0.27 -7.06 3.65
N ASP A 329 -0.60 -7.15 4.93
CA ASP A 329 0.35 -7.25 6.04
C ASP A 329 1.20 -8.53 6.00
N LYS A 330 0.60 -9.67 5.62
CA LYS A 330 1.35 -10.94 5.48
C LYS A 330 2.37 -10.86 4.32
N ILE A 331 2.01 -10.21 3.21
CA ILE A 331 2.90 -9.98 2.07
C ILE A 331 4.05 -9.06 2.46
N GLN A 332 3.76 -7.95 3.15
CA GLN A 332 4.80 -7.01 3.60
C GLN A 332 5.75 -7.68 4.61
N THR A 333 5.23 -8.55 5.49
CA THR A 333 6.03 -9.32 6.44
C THR A 333 6.95 -10.30 5.71
N ARG A 334 6.42 -11.13 4.81
CA ARG A 334 7.25 -12.09 4.04
C ARG A 334 8.25 -11.39 3.12
N LEU A 335 7.89 -10.26 2.52
CA LEU A 335 8.81 -9.45 1.72
C LEU A 335 10.06 -9.05 2.52
N SER A 336 9.89 -8.64 3.78
CA SER A 336 11.02 -8.29 4.65
C SER A 336 11.93 -9.48 5.02
N GLN A 337 11.47 -10.70 4.78
CA GLN A 337 12.20 -11.95 5.03
C GLN A 337 12.87 -12.51 3.76
N VAL A 338 12.63 -11.92 2.59
CA VAL A 338 13.27 -12.33 1.34
C VAL A 338 14.68 -11.72 1.26
N GLU A 339 15.69 -12.50 1.67
CA GLU A 339 17.10 -12.09 1.60
C GLU A 339 17.64 -12.11 0.16
N ASP A 340 17.20 -13.09 -0.64
CA ASP A 340 17.65 -13.26 -2.01
C ASP A 340 16.89 -12.34 -2.98
N VAL A 341 17.53 -11.22 -3.32
CA VAL A 341 17.01 -10.22 -4.25
C VAL A 341 16.83 -10.73 -5.68
N SER A 342 17.45 -11.87 -6.05
CA SER A 342 17.34 -12.46 -7.39
C SER A 342 16.05 -13.26 -7.61
N LYS A 343 15.37 -13.68 -6.53
CA LYS A 343 14.13 -14.47 -6.64
C LYS A 343 13.01 -13.66 -7.27
N GLU A 344 12.16 -14.32 -8.05
CA GLU A 344 10.93 -13.69 -8.52
C GLU A 344 9.93 -13.57 -7.35
N LEU A 345 9.35 -12.38 -7.15
CA LEU A 345 8.33 -12.17 -6.13
C LEU A 345 6.96 -12.57 -6.67
N VAL A 346 6.27 -13.47 -5.99
CA VAL A 346 4.98 -13.98 -6.46
C VAL A 346 3.91 -13.95 -5.38
N VAL A 347 2.67 -13.71 -5.82
CA VAL A 347 1.46 -13.85 -5.01
C VAL A 347 0.52 -14.82 -5.71
N LEU A 348 0.01 -15.80 -4.97
CA LEU A 348 -0.87 -16.83 -5.51
C LEU A 348 -2.34 -16.42 -5.30
N VAL A 349 -3.17 -16.53 -6.33
CA VAL A 349 -4.59 -16.16 -6.24
C VAL A 349 -5.45 -17.33 -6.64
N SER A 350 -6.47 -17.64 -5.85
CA SER A 350 -7.53 -18.57 -6.24
C SER A 350 -8.89 -17.91 -6.08
N THR A 351 -9.76 -18.08 -7.07
CA THR A 351 -11.12 -17.56 -7.06
C THR A 351 -12.13 -18.69 -7.25
N GLY A 352 -13.34 -18.49 -6.77
CA GLY A 352 -14.39 -19.48 -6.82
C GLY A 352 -15.56 -19.18 -5.90
N ALA A 353 -16.55 -20.05 -5.94
CA ALA A 353 -17.74 -19.91 -5.11
C ALA A 353 -17.45 -20.01 -3.61
N PHE A 354 -16.46 -20.81 -3.17
CA PHE A 354 -16.12 -21.05 -1.75
C PHE A 354 -17.34 -21.17 -0.82
N CYS A 355 -18.29 -22.05 -1.19
CA CYS A 355 -19.60 -22.14 -0.55
C CYS A 355 -19.86 -23.54 0.06
N PRO A 356 -19.22 -23.88 1.20
CA PRO A 356 -18.21 -23.11 1.92
C PRO A 356 -16.78 -23.44 1.45
N ILE A 357 -15.80 -22.63 1.89
CA ILE A 357 -14.38 -22.99 1.85
C ILE A 357 -14.13 -24.28 2.65
N HIS A 358 -13.09 -25.04 2.30
CA HIS A 358 -12.79 -26.34 2.91
C HIS A 358 -11.30 -26.66 2.84
N LYS A 359 -10.84 -27.68 3.59
CA LYS A 359 -9.42 -28.11 3.67
C LYS A 359 -8.78 -28.33 2.30
N GLY A 360 -9.51 -28.90 1.33
CA GLY A 360 -9.00 -29.08 -0.03
C GLY A 360 -8.65 -27.78 -0.79
N HIS A 361 -9.28 -26.64 -0.49
CA HIS A 361 -8.90 -25.35 -1.10
C HIS A 361 -7.59 -24.83 -0.50
N ILE A 362 -7.45 -24.93 0.82
CA ILE A 362 -6.23 -24.53 1.54
C ILE A 362 -5.06 -25.39 1.08
N HIS A 363 -5.25 -26.71 1.07
CA HIS A 363 -4.22 -27.66 0.62
C HIS A 363 -3.78 -27.42 -0.84
N MET A 364 -4.71 -27.07 -1.74
CA MET A 364 -4.36 -26.70 -3.11
C MET A 364 -3.41 -25.50 -3.16
N MET A 365 -3.65 -24.49 -2.34
CA MET A 365 -2.76 -23.32 -2.25
C MET A 365 -1.41 -23.69 -1.65
N GLU A 366 -1.36 -24.57 -0.65
CA GLU A 366 -0.08 -25.05 -0.08
C GLU A 366 0.75 -25.85 -1.08
N VAL A 367 0.11 -26.72 -1.89
CA VAL A 367 0.78 -27.46 -2.98
C VAL A 367 1.33 -26.48 -4.02
N ALA A 368 0.54 -25.49 -4.42
CA ALA A 368 0.96 -24.48 -5.38
C ALA A 368 2.14 -23.63 -4.85
N LYS A 369 2.11 -23.24 -3.57
CA LYS A 369 3.21 -22.54 -2.90
C LYS A 369 4.49 -23.36 -2.93
N LYS A 370 4.41 -24.64 -2.52
CA LYS A 370 5.56 -25.54 -2.50
C LYS A 370 6.18 -25.70 -3.90
N GLU A 371 5.35 -25.86 -4.93
CA GLU A 371 5.82 -25.99 -6.31
C GLU A 371 6.47 -24.70 -6.83
N ALA A 372 5.89 -23.53 -6.51
CA ALA A 372 6.47 -22.23 -6.87
C ALA A 372 7.83 -22.00 -6.18
N GLU A 373 7.90 -22.26 -4.87
CA GLU A 373 9.14 -22.12 -4.08
C GLU A 373 10.23 -23.10 -4.55
N ALA A 374 9.86 -24.35 -4.91
CA ALA A 374 10.79 -25.32 -5.48
C ALA A 374 11.40 -24.89 -6.83
N ARG A 375 10.73 -23.98 -7.54
CA ARG A 375 11.20 -23.38 -8.80
C ARG A 375 11.99 -22.09 -8.59
N GLY A 376 12.30 -21.72 -7.34
CA GLY A 376 13.10 -20.54 -7.00
C GLY A 376 12.30 -19.25 -6.86
N MET A 377 10.97 -19.30 -6.87
CA MET A 377 10.13 -18.12 -6.62
C MET A 377 10.01 -17.84 -5.12
N ALA A 378 9.89 -16.56 -4.74
CA ALA A 378 9.58 -16.14 -3.39
C ALA A 378 8.07 -15.88 -3.27
N VAL A 379 7.34 -16.84 -2.70
CA VAL A 379 5.90 -16.69 -2.44
C VAL A 379 5.69 -15.76 -1.25
N LEU A 380 5.24 -14.54 -1.54
CA LEU A 380 5.00 -13.50 -0.53
C LEU A 380 3.65 -13.65 0.16
N GLY A 381 2.68 -14.27 -0.49
CA GLY A 381 1.33 -14.41 0.05
C GLY A 381 0.39 -15.08 -0.93
N GLY A 382 -0.85 -15.30 -0.49
CA GLY A 382 -1.90 -15.78 -1.37
C GLY A 382 -3.28 -15.29 -0.97
N TYR A 383 -4.16 -15.15 -1.95
CA TYR A 383 -5.53 -14.71 -1.75
C TYR A 383 -6.53 -15.78 -2.17
N PHE A 384 -7.52 -16.01 -1.31
CA PHE A 384 -8.83 -16.48 -1.76
C PHE A 384 -9.69 -15.28 -2.12
N CYS A 385 -10.25 -15.27 -3.33
CA CYS A 385 -11.12 -14.22 -3.84
C CYS A 385 -12.51 -14.81 -4.10
N PRO A 386 -13.44 -14.79 -3.13
CA PRO A 386 -14.78 -15.33 -3.34
C PRO A 386 -15.52 -14.59 -4.46
N ASP A 387 -16.24 -15.35 -5.28
CA ASP A 387 -16.97 -14.81 -6.44
C ASP A 387 -18.19 -13.96 -6.04
N HIS A 388 -18.74 -13.22 -7.00
CA HIS A 388 -19.97 -12.46 -6.85
C HIS A 388 -21.21 -13.37 -6.63
N ASP A 389 -22.21 -12.87 -5.89
CA ASP A 389 -23.42 -13.64 -5.56
C ASP A 389 -24.21 -14.09 -6.80
N CYS A 390 -24.22 -13.32 -7.89
CA CYS A 390 -24.88 -13.73 -9.14
C CYS A 390 -24.35 -15.07 -9.68
N TYR A 391 -23.03 -15.27 -9.70
CA TYR A 391 -22.43 -16.53 -10.16
C TYR A 391 -22.76 -17.67 -9.20
N VAL A 392 -22.59 -17.43 -7.90
CA VAL A 392 -22.81 -18.45 -6.87
C VAL A 392 -24.28 -18.89 -6.83
N PHE A 393 -25.22 -17.95 -6.92
CA PHE A 393 -26.65 -18.24 -6.98
C PHE A 393 -27.03 -18.99 -8.26
N SER A 394 -26.50 -18.60 -9.43
CA SER A 394 -26.71 -19.34 -10.68
C SER A 394 -26.24 -20.79 -10.58
N LYS A 395 -25.15 -21.04 -9.84
CA LYS A 395 -24.56 -22.36 -9.65
C LYS A 395 -25.27 -23.22 -8.59
N LEU A 396 -25.73 -22.62 -7.50
CA LEU A 396 -26.15 -23.33 -6.28
C LEU A 396 -27.62 -23.11 -5.86
N GLY A 397 -28.31 -22.14 -6.45
CA GLY A 397 -29.68 -21.77 -6.10
C GLY A 397 -29.83 -21.45 -4.60
N SER A 398 -30.83 -22.05 -3.96
CA SER A 398 -31.14 -21.83 -2.53
C SER A 398 -30.04 -22.31 -1.56
N GLN A 399 -29.09 -23.12 -2.02
CA GLN A 399 -27.94 -23.55 -1.20
C GLN A 399 -26.81 -22.50 -1.15
N ALA A 400 -26.93 -21.41 -1.91
CA ALA A 400 -25.93 -20.35 -1.92
C ALA A 400 -25.84 -19.64 -0.56
N LEU A 401 -24.62 -19.43 -0.09
CA LEU A 401 -24.30 -18.46 0.95
C LEU A 401 -24.16 -17.08 0.32
N SER A 402 -24.54 -16.04 1.06
CA SER A 402 -24.28 -14.65 0.71
C SER A 402 -22.78 -14.37 0.63
N SER A 403 -22.41 -13.35 -0.13
CA SER A 403 -21.03 -12.85 -0.26
C SER A 403 -20.39 -12.55 1.11
N SER A 404 -21.09 -11.88 2.01
CA SER A 404 -20.62 -11.61 3.37
C SER A 404 -20.31 -12.89 4.16
N GLU A 405 -21.19 -13.89 4.14
CA GLU A 405 -20.98 -15.17 4.83
C GLU A 405 -19.77 -15.90 4.24
N ARG A 406 -19.63 -15.93 2.91
CA ARG A 406 -18.52 -16.61 2.23
C ARG A 406 -17.18 -15.95 2.54
N VAL A 407 -17.11 -14.62 2.49
CA VAL A 407 -15.92 -13.86 2.86
C VAL A 407 -15.56 -14.08 4.33
N TYR A 408 -16.55 -14.10 5.22
CA TYR A 408 -16.35 -14.40 6.64
C TYR A 408 -15.75 -15.79 6.86
N LEU A 409 -16.36 -16.84 6.29
CA LEU A 409 -15.85 -18.22 6.42
C LEU A 409 -14.45 -18.37 5.81
N CYS A 410 -14.18 -17.70 4.68
CA CYS A 410 -12.83 -17.68 4.09
C CYS A 410 -11.81 -17.05 5.04
N ARG A 411 -12.15 -15.92 5.69
CA ARG A 411 -11.25 -15.25 6.64
C ARG A 411 -10.97 -16.13 7.86
N LYS A 412 -12.01 -16.76 8.44
CA LYS A 412 -11.83 -17.71 9.54
C LYS A 412 -10.98 -18.91 9.15
N ALA A 413 -11.14 -19.42 7.94
CA ALA A 413 -10.35 -20.55 7.43
C ALA A 413 -8.84 -20.27 7.34
N VAL A 414 -8.44 -19.02 7.13
CA VAL A 414 -7.03 -18.62 6.92
C VAL A 414 -6.48 -17.71 8.02
N ALA A 415 -7.21 -17.52 9.11
CA ALA A 415 -6.82 -16.65 10.22
C ALA A 415 -5.45 -17.03 10.79
N ASP A 416 -5.21 -18.33 10.98
CA ASP A 416 -3.95 -18.87 11.54
C ASP A 416 -2.85 -19.10 10.48
N SER A 417 -3.13 -18.82 9.19
CA SER A 417 -2.10 -18.92 8.15
C SER A 417 -1.13 -17.75 8.22
N ASP A 418 0.16 -17.99 7.99
CA ASP A 418 1.18 -16.94 7.92
C ASP A 418 1.28 -16.25 6.54
N TRP A 419 0.56 -16.74 5.52
CA TRP A 419 0.69 -16.26 4.14
C TRP A 419 -0.63 -16.12 3.37
N LEU A 420 -1.69 -16.85 3.77
CA LEU A 420 -3.00 -16.80 3.10
C LEU A 420 -3.90 -15.69 3.67
N MET A 421 -4.60 -15.01 2.78
CA MET A 421 -5.51 -13.91 3.05
C MET A 421 -6.77 -14.01 2.18
N VAL A 422 -7.70 -13.08 2.37
CA VAL A 422 -8.93 -13.00 1.58
C VAL A 422 -9.03 -11.60 1.00
N ASP A 423 -9.24 -11.52 -0.31
CA ASP A 423 -9.67 -10.29 -0.96
C ASP A 423 -11.18 -10.39 -1.24
N SER A 424 -11.92 -9.35 -0.86
CA SER A 424 -13.38 -9.33 -0.92
C SER A 424 -13.95 -8.55 -2.10
N TRP A 425 -13.12 -8.08 -3.04
CA TRP A 425 -13.56 -7.21 -4.13
C TRP A 425 -14.65 -7.83 -5.00
N ALA A 426 -14.38 -9.02 -5.55
CA ALA A 426 -15.32 -9.71 -6.43
C ALA A 426 -16.65 -10.07 -5.72
N ALA A 427 -16.59 -10.38 -4.43
CA ALA A 427 -17.75 -10.77 -3.64
C ALA A 427 -18.63 -9.59 -3.23
N LEU A 428 -18.01 -8.49 -2.75
CA LEU A 428 -18.72 -7.42 -2.05
C LEU A 428 -18.86 -6.12 -2.86
N TYR A 429 -17.97 -5.88 -3.83
CA TYR A 429 -17.85 -4.57 -4.49
C TYR A 429 -17.99 -4.61 -6.01
N ALA A 430 -17.75 -5.77 -6.64
CA ALA A 430 -18.07 -5.93 -8.06
C ALA A 430 -19.58 -5.78 -8.28
N SER A 431 -19.98 -5.08 -9.33
CA SER A 431 -21.41 -4.84 -9.65
C SER A 431 -22.13 -6.07 -10.22
N THR A 432 -21.37 -7.08 -10.64
CA THR A 432 -21.85 -8.34 -11.20
C THR A 432 -20.74 -9.38 -11.12
N SER A 433 -21.03 -10.61 -11.57
CA SER A 433 -19.99 -11.63 -11.77
C SER A 433 -18.93 -11.15 -12.77
N VAL A 434 -17.67 -11.30 -12.39
CA VAL A 434 -16.50 -10.94 -13.20
C VAL A 434 -15.68 -12.17 -13.53
N HIS A 435 -14.85 -12.08 -14.56
CA HIS A 435 -13.89 -13.14 -14.89
C HIS A 435 -12.69 -13.13 -13.94
N PHE A 436 -12.03 -14.29 -13.79
CA PHE A 436 -10.85 -14.42 -12.94
C PHE A 436 -9.72 -13.47 -13.37
N THR A 437 -9.56 -13.21 -14.68
CA THR A 437 -8.56 -12.28 -15.23
C THR A 437 -8.68 -10.88 -14.62
N ARG A 438 -9.90 -10.36 -14.51
CA ARG A 438 -10.16 -9.07 -13.87
C ARG A 438 -9.82 -9.07 -12.38
N ILE A 439 -10.01 -10.20 -11.69
CA ILE A 439 -9.58 -10.37 -10.30
C ILE A 439 -8.06 -10.34 -10.20
N LEU A 440 -7.33 -11.00 -11.12
CA LEU A 440 -5.86 -10.97 -11.14
C LEU A 440 -5.34 -9.54 -11.38
N ASP A 441 -5.93 -8.80 -12.31
CA ASP A 441 -5.58 -7.40 -12.57
C ASP A 441 -5.86 -6.51 -11.35
N HIS A 442 -7.01 -6.70 -10.69
CA HIS A 442 -7.37 -6.01 -9.45
C HIS A 442 -6.31 -6.25 -8.37
N ILE A 443 -5.96 -7.52 -8.10
CA ILE A 443 -4.92 -7.86 -7.11
C ILE A 443 -3.58 -7.27 -7.51
N SER A 444 -3.20 -7.34 -8.79
CA SER A 444 -1.94 -6.79 -9.30
C SER A 444 -1.85 -5.28 -9.06
N ARG A 445 -2.92 -4.53 -9.36
CA ARG A 445 -3.03 -3.10 -9.08
C ARG A 445 -2.98 -2.81 -7.59
N MET A 446 -3.74 -3.54 -6.78
CA MET A 446 -3.76 -3.38 -5.32
C MET A 446 -2.36 -3.56 -4.74
N LEU A 447 -1.63 -4.60 -5.14
CA LEU A 447 -0.27 -4.85 -4.68
C LEU A 447 0.70 -3.77 -5.14
N ALA A 448 0.56 -3.28 -6.37
CA ALA A 448 1.41 -2.21 -6.89
C ALA A 448 1.31 -0.92 -6.06
N HIS A 449 0.12 -0.59 -5.54
CA HIS A 449 -0.06 0.60 -4.71
C HIS A 449 0.35 0.42 -3.24
N ASN A 450 0.22 -0.80 -2.71
CA ASN A 450 0.28 -1.01 -1.25
C ASN A 450 1.53 -1.75 -0.75
N ILE A 451 2.26 -2.44 -1.62
CA ILE A 451 3.50 -3.14 -1.26
C ILE A 451 4.72 -2.26 -1.54
N ARG A 452 5.55 -2.05 -0.53
CA ARG A 452 6.69 -1.10 -0.58
C ARG A 452 7.96 -1.74 -1.13
N THR A 453 7.94 -2.06 -2.41
CA THR A 453 9.05 -2.66 -3.17
C THR A 453 9.12 -2.05 -4.56
N HIS A 454 10.32 -1.91 -5.11
CA HIS A 454 10.48 -1.56 -6.53
C HIS A 454 10.32 -2.80 -7.43
N ARG A 455 10.46 -4.01 -6.89
CA ARG A 455 10.37 -5.27 -7.66
C ARG A 455 8.94 -5.50 -8.12
N PRO A 456 8.72 -5.95 -9.36
CA PRO A 456 7.43 -6.46 -9.80
C PRO A 456 6.98 -7.62 -8.90
N VAL A 457 5.71 -7.62 -8.49
CA VAL A 457 5.09 -8.74 -7.77
C VAL A 457 4.14 -9.44 -8.73
N ARG A 458 4.51 -10.62 -9.21
CA ARG A 458 3.72 -11.37 -10.20
C ARG A 458 2.57 -12.10 -9.52
N VAL A 459 1.37 -11.92 -10.05
CA VAL A 459 0.19 -12.65 -9.61
C VAL A 459 0.03 -13.92 -10.44
N ILE A 460 -0.04 -15.07 -9.76
CA ILE A 460 -0.19 -16.39 -10.38
C ILE A 460 -1.55 -16.98 -9.99
N TYR A 461 -2.34 -17.35 -11.00
CA TYR A 461 -3.65 -17.96 -10.77
C TYR A 461 -3.53 -19.45 -10.41
N VAL A 462 -4.19 -19.88 -9.34
CA VAL A 462 -4.17 -21.24 -8.83
C VAL A 462 -5.56 -21.86 -8.91
N PHE A 463 -5.65 -22.99 -9.59
CA PHE A 463 -6.90 -23.75 -9.76
C PHE A 463 -6.68 -25.25 -9.77
N GLY A 464 -7.72 -26.00 -9.41
CA GLY A 464 -7.71 -27.46 -9.41
C GLY A 464 -7.79 -28.06 -10.81
N GLY A 465 -7.36 -29.32 -10.96
CA GLY A 465 -7.39 -30.05 -12.23
C GLY A 465 -8.78 -30.22 -12.85
N ASP A 466 -9.86 -30.03 -12.08
CA ASP A 466 -11.23 -29.96 -12.58
C ASP A 466 -11.49 -28.73 -13.48
N ASN A 467 -10.67 -27.69 -13.32
CA ASN A 467 -10.70 -26.47 -14.13
C ASN A 467 -9.46 -26.37 -15.02
N ALA A 468 -8.81 -27.51 -15.33
CA ALA A 468 -7.54 -27.52 -16.04
C ALA A 468 -7.58 -26.72 -17.36
N ILE A 469 -8.72 -26.72 -18.07
CA ILE A 469 -8.91 -25.95 -19.30
C ILE A 469 -8.56 -24.45 -19.17
N PHE A 470 -8.60 -23.86 -17.98
CA PHE A 470 -8.20 -22.46 -17.77
C PHE A 470 -6.72 -22.19 -18.08
N PHE A 471 -5.85 -23.22 -18.16
CA PHE A 471 -4.45 -23.00 -18.53
C PHE A 471 -4.32 -22.36 -19.92
N THR A 472 -5.27 -22.57 -20.84
CA THR A 472 -5.20 -22.05 -22.21
C THR A 472 -5.18 -20.52 -22.25
N SER A 473 -5.78 -19.86 -21.25
CA SER A 473 -5.81 -18.41 -21.12
C SER A 473 -4.44 -17.81 -20.78
N PHE A 474 -3.50 -18.63 -20.32
CA PHE A 474 -2.16 -18.22 -19.89
C PHE A 474 -1.06 -18.54 -20.90
N VAL A 475 -1.43 -19.03 -22.09
CA VAL A 475 -0.47 -19.34 -23.16
C VAL A 475 0.24 -18.06 -23.63
N ALA A 476 -0.50 -16.97 -23.76
CA ALA A 476 0.00 -15.69 -24.28
C ALA A 476 0.44 -14.69 -23.19
N ARG A 477 -0.27 -14.63 -22.05
CA ARG A 477 -0.06 -13.63 -20.99
C ARG A 477 -0.46 -14.17 -19.61
N GLY A 478 0.16 -13.64 -18.56
CA GLY A 478 -0.15 -14.02 -17.18
C GLY A 478 0.44 -15.38 -16.82
N SER A 479 0.11 -15.93 -15.65
CA SER A 479 0.65 -17.22 -15.22
C SER A 479 -0.29 -18.00 -14.35
N CYS A 480 -0.15 -19.32 -14.39
CA CYS A 480 -0.98 -20.20 -13.59
C CYS A 480 -0.25 -21.42 -13.05
N ILE A 481 -0.81 -21.94 -11.96
CA ILE A 481 -0.50 -23.24 -11.39
C ILE A 481 -1.79 -24.06 -11.37
N CYS A 482 -1.83 -25.12 -12.16
CA CYS A 482 -2.90 -26.12 -12.11
C CYS A 482 -2.49 -27.25 -11.17
N VAL A 483 -3.28 -27.46 -10.11
CA VAL A 483 -3.04 -28.54 -9.14
C VAL A 483 -3.92 -29.73 -9.49
N SER A 484 -3.31 -30.73 -10.13
CA SER A 484 -3.97 -31.93 -10.59
C SER A 484 -4.19 -32.94 -9.45
N ARG A 485 -5.33 -33.63 -9.51
CA ARG A 485 -5.72 -34.68 -8.55
C ARG A 485 -6.04 -35.99 -9.28
N PRO A 486 -5.79 -37.16 -8.67
CA PRO A 486 -6.17 -38.46 -9.24
C PRO A 486 -7.66 -38.51 -9.62
N GLY A 487 -7.96 -38.94 -10.85
CA GLY A 487 -9.32 -39.20 -11.33
C GLY A 487 -10.15 -38.00 -11.80
N ARG A 488 -9.62 -36.77 -11.81
CA ARG A 488 -10.32 -35.56 -12.31
C ARG A 488 -9.66 -34.85 -13.50
N CYS A 489 -8.50 -35.29 -13.96
CA CYS A 489 -7.89 -34.76 -15.18
C CYS A 489 -8.55 -35.40 -16.41
N VAL A 490 -9.07 -34.59 -17.34
CA VAL A 490 -9.51 -35.07 -18.65
C VAL A 490 -8.27 -35.53 -19.43
N ARG A 491 -8.33 -36.71 -20.07
CA ARG A 491 -7.19 -37.32 -20.78
C ARG A 491 -6.57 -36.39 -21.83
N GLU A 492 -7.41 -35.68 -22.59
CA GLU A 492 -7.00 -34.67 -23.58
C GLU A 492 -6.23 -33.51 -22.94
N THR A 493 -6.66 -33.07 -21.76
CA THR A 493 -5.98 -32.03 -20.98
C THR A 493 -4.62 -32.49 -20.45
N VAL A 494 -4.44 -33.78 -20.15
CA VAL A 494 -3.11 -34.31 -19.78
C VAL A 494 -2.17 -34.28 -20.99
N ASP A 495 -2.64 -34.64 -22.17
CA ASP A 495 -1.85 -34.61 -23.40
C ASP A 495 -1.47 -33.17 -23.82
N GLU A 496 -2.38 -32.21 -23.64
CA GLU A 496 -2.08 -30.78 -23.83
C GLU A 496 -1.18 -30.21 -22.73
N ALA A 497 -1.41 -30.58 -21.47
CA ALA A 497 -0.57 -30.19 -20.34
C ALA A 497 0.89 -30.60 -20.55
N LEU A 498 1.14 -31.82 -21.05
CA LEU A 498 2.49 -32.29 -21.38
C LEU A 498 3.16 -31.46 -22.49
N LYS A 499 2.39 -30.96 -23.46
CA LYS A 499 2.90 -30.04 -24.50
C LYS A 499 3.19 -28.65 -23.92
N CYS A 500 2.28 -28.15 -23.08
CA CYS A 500 2.38 -26.84 -22.43
C CYS A 500 3.38 -26.79 -21.29
N ASN A 501 3.83 -27.92 -20.73
CA ASN A 501 4.87 -27.98 -19.69
C ASN A 501 6.23 -27.39 -20.13
N ARG A 502 6.38 -27.06 -21.42
CA ARG A 502 7.51 -26.29 -21.96
C ARG A 502 7.37 -24.77 -21.79
N ASN A 503 6.16 -24.28 -21.50
CA ASN A 503 5.88 -22.88 -21.26
C ASN A 503 6.11 -22.57 -19.76
N PRO A 504 7.10 -21.74 -19.40
CA PRO A 504 7.42 -21.46 -18.00
C PRO A 504 6.31 -20.72 -17.23
N ARG A 505 5.30 -20.18 -17.93
CA ARG A 505 4.13 -19.50 -17.33
C ARG A 505 3.04 -20.47 -16.84
N ILE A 506 3.08 -21.71 -17.27
CA ILE A 506 2.07 -22.73 -16.97
C ILE A 506 2.74 -23.84 -16.18
N ILE A 507 2.35 -23.96 -14.91
CA ILE A 507 2.91 -24.94 -13.99
C ILE A 507 1.84 -25.98 -13.66
N PHE A 508 2.20 -27.26 -13.75
CA PHE A 508 1.36 -28.35 -13.27
C PHE A 508 1.97 -28.94 -12.01
N ALA A 509 1.20 -28.95 -10.93
CA ALA A 509 1.55 -29.58 -9.67
C ALA A 509 0.66 -30.81 -9.44
N TRP A 510 1.19 -31.81 -8.74
CA TRP A 510 0.47 -33.05 -8.44
C TRP A 510 0.11 -33.12 -6.96
N ASP A 511 -1.14 -33.49 -6.68
CA ASP A 511 -1.69 -33.62 -5.34
C ASP A 511 -2.35 -34.98 -5.17
N ASP A 512 -1.82 -35.80 -4.26
CA ASP A 512 -2.32 -37.14 -3.96
C ASP A 512 -3.46 -37.15 -2.92
N MET A 513 -3.89 -35.98 -2.43
CA MET A 513 -4.94 -35.90 -1.43
C MET A 513 -6.30 -36.40 -1.94
N PRO A 514 -7.11 -37.05 -1.07
CA PRO A 514 -8.47 -37.42 -1.39
C PRO A 514 -9.30 -36.23 -1.85
N ASN A 515 -10.24 -36.50 -2.74
CA ASN A 515 -11.11 -35.49 -3.33
C ASN A 515 -12.10 -34.92 -2.31
N ILE A 516 -11.81 -33.72 -1.80
CA ILE A 516 -12.70 -32.92 -0.95
C ILE A 516 -13.45 -31.90 -1.81
N SER A 517 -14.76 -31.73 -1.58
CA SER A 517 -15.58 -30.75 -2.32
C SER A 517 -16.59 -30.04 -1.42
N SER A 518 -16.93 -28.79 -1.74
CA SER A 518 -17.99 -28.04 -1.05
C SER A 518 -19.36 -28.72 -1.16
N THR A 519 -19.64 -29.41 -2.27
CA THR A 519 -20.86 -30.22 -2.42
C THR A 519 -20.91 -31.35 -1.39
N GLY A 520 -19.79 -32.02 -1.13
CA GLY A 520 -19.69 -33.01 -0.06
C GLY A 520 -19.93 -32.41 1.33
N VAL A 521 -19.39 -31.23 1.61
CA VAL A 521 -19.63 -30.52 2.88
C VAL A 521 -21.11 -30.19 3.06
N ARG A 522 -21.77 -29.62 2.03
CA ARG A 522 -23.22 -29.36 2.07
C ARG A 522 -24.04 -30.65 2.24
N GLY A 523 -23.53 -31.78 1.77
CA GLY A 523 -24.09 -33.12 1.98
C GLY A 523 -23.76 -33.77 3.33
N GLY A 524 -23.08 -33.07 4.25
CA GLY A 524 -22.81 -33.55 5.61
C GLY A 524 -21.37 -33.94 5.92
N ALA A 525 -20.42 -33.81 4.98
CA ALA A 525 -19.02 -34.16 5.20
C ALA A 525 -18.27 -33.10 6.04
N MET A 526 -18.61 -32.95 7.32
CA MET A 526 -18.06 -31.90 8.20
C MET A 526 -16.55 -32.01 8.43
N SER A 527 -15.98 -33.22 8.37
CA SER A 527 -14.53 -33.44 8.54
C SER A 527 -13.67 -32.71 7.49
N ALA A 528 -14.26 -32.32 6.36
CA ALA A 528 -13.62 -31.53 5.31
C ALA A 528 -13.47 -30.04 5.65
N LEU A 529 -14.21 -29.52 6.64
CA LEU A 529 -14.10 -28.13 7.07
C LEU A 529 -12.83 -27.91 7.91
N PRO A 530 -12.18 -26.74 7.81
CA PRO A 530 -11.20 -26.28 8.80
C PRO A 530 -11.87 -26.18 10.18
N ALA A 531 -11.14 -26.51 11.24
CA ALA A 531 -11.67 -26.49 12.60
C ALA A 531 -12.24 -25.11 12.99
N ALA A 532 -11.58 -24.03 12.55
CA ALA A 532 -12.01 -22.65 12.78
C ALA A 532 -13.32 -22.25 12.08
N VAL A 533 -13.83 -23.05 11.14
CA VAL A 533 -15.01 -22.75 10.31
C VAL A 533 -16.21 -23.60 10.71
N GLU A 534 -15.99 -24.74 11.35
CA GLU A 534 -17.02 -25.77 11.58
C GLU A 534 -18.23 -25.24 12.37
N GLN A 535 -17.99 -24.54 13.48
CA GLN A 535 -19.07 -24.00 14.32
C GLN A 535 -19.86 -22.90 13.60
N ASP A 536 -19.16 -21.98 12.93
CA ASP A 536 -19.80 -20.91 12.15
C ASP A 536 -20.64 -21.48 11.00
N TRP A 537 -20.15 -22.50 10.31
CA TRP A 537 -20.90 -23.19 9.26
C TRP A 537 -22.16 -23.85 9.82
N ILE A 538 -22.06 -24.57 10.94
CA ILE A 538 -23.22 -25.19 11.59
C ILE A 538 -24.24 -24.12 11.98
N HIS A 539 -23.80 -22.99 12.52
CA HIS A 539 -24.66 -21.88 12.90
C HIS A 539 -25.39 -21.31 11.68
N ILE A 540 -24.67 -20.96 10.62
CA ILE A 540 -25.24 -20.44 9.37
C ILE A 540 -26.25 -21.43 8.74
N GLN A 541 -25.98 -22.74 8.78
CA GLN A 541 -26.92 -23.73 8.27
C GLN A 541 -28.18 -23.85 9.13
N ARG A 542 -28.05 -23.77 10.46
CA ARG A 542 -29.21 -23.78 11.38
C ARG A 542 -30.12 -22.58 11.18
N ASP A 543 -29.55 -21.40 10.96
CA ASP A 543 -30.30 -20.17 10.65
C ASP A 543 -31.18 -20.33 9.39
N LYS A 544 -30.87 -21.28 8.50
CA LYS A 544 -31.63 -21.58 7.28
C LYS A 544 -32.68 -22.69 7.41
N VAL A 545 -32.72 -23.47 8.50
CA VAL A 545 -33.41 -24.79 8.56
C VAL A 545 -34.53 -24.92 9.62
N GLU A 546 -34.89 -23.89 10.41
CA GLU A 546 -35.86 -23.91 11.57
C GLU A 546 -35.18 -24.16 12.94
N TYR A 547 -35.68 -23.84 14.17
CA TYR A 547 -36.88 -23.18 14.76
C TYR A 547 -36.66 -22.83 16.27
N LEU A 548 -37.71 -22.29 16.92
CA LEU A 548 -38.00 -22.12 18.37
C LEU A 548 -37.39 -23.16 19.36
N THR A 549 -37.01 -22.68 20.56
CA THR A 549 -37.47 -23.12 21.91
C THR A 549 -36.51 -22.72 23.04
N CYS A 550 -36.14 -21.44 23.13
CA CYS A 550 -35.82 -20.72 24.37
C CYS A 550 -35.55 -19.27 23.96
N LYS A 551 -36.25 -18.29 24.57
CA LYS A 551 -35.91 -16.88 24.37
C LYS A 551 -34.62 -16.61 25.17
N PRO A 552 -33.49 -16.28 24.53
CA PRO A 552 -32.30 -15.90 25.27
C PRO A 552 -32.61 -14.62 26.08
N GLU A 553 -31.96 -14.45 27.23
CA GLU A 553 -32.06 -13.19 27.98
C GLU A 553 -31.59 -12.02 27.10
N PRO A 554 -32.24 -10.84 27.18
CA PRO A 554 -31.78 -9.66 26.47
C PRO A 554 -30.35 -9.31 26.84
N VAL A 555 -29.59 -8.76 25.89
CA VAL A 555 -28.23 -8.25 26.11
C VAL A 555 -28.14 -6.77 25.83
N ASN A 556 -27.29 -6.07 26.58
CA ASN A 556 -27.13 -4.63 26.48
C ASN A 556 -26.03 -4.27 25.49
N PHE A 557 -26.33 -3.39 24.54
CA PHE A 557 -25.37 -2.80 23.64
C PHE A 557 -25.30 -1.29 23.87
N PHE A 558 -24.15 -0.83 24.33
CA PHE A 558 -23.97 0.55 24.76
C PHE A 558 -23.37 1.42 23.65
N ILE A 559 -23.93 2.60 23.42
CA ILE A 559 -23.44 3.57 22.46
C ILE A 559 -23.12 4.86 23.23
N ARG A 560 -21.82 5.17 23.37
CA ARG A 560 -21.37 6.42 24.01
C ARG A 560 -21.54 7.58 23.05
N ASN A 561 -22.20 8.63 23.56
CA ASN A 561 -22.29 9.93 22.91
C ASN A 561 -21.33 10.90 23.62
N GLU A 562 -20.23 11.25 22.95
CA GLU A 562 -19.21 12.17 23.46
C GLU A 562 -19.64 13.65 23.50
N GLY A 563 -20.79 13.98 22.92
CA GLY A 563 -21.22 15.36 22.69
C GLY A 563 -20.18 16.19 21.93
N LEU A 564 -20.10 17.47 22.26
CA LEU A 564 -19.16 18.42 21.65
C LEU A 564 -17.68 18.01 21.77
N TRP A 565 -17.31 17.10 22.68
CA TRP A 565 -15.91 16.66 22.80
C TRP A 565 -15.35 16.11 21.48
N ALA A 566 -16.18 15.41 20.69
CA ALA A 566 -15.77 14.80 19.42
C ALA A 566 -15.56 15.82 18.29
N THR A 567 -16.25 16.97 18.35
CA THR A 567 -16.34 17.96 17.27
C THR A 567 -15.70 19.31 17.62
N ILE A 568 -15.28 19.50 18.88
CA ILE A 568 -14.69 20.76 19.38
C ILE A 568 -13.53 21.31 18.53
N PRO A 569 -12.65 20.51 17.90
CA PRO A 569 -11.59 21.07 17.07
C PRO A 569 -12.12 21.87 15.86
N TRP A 570 -13.28 21.51 15.31
CA TRP A 570 -13.86 22.22 14.17
C TRP A 570 -14.50 23.54 14.58
N ILE A 571 -15.07 23.61 15.77
CA ILE A 571 -15.56 24.86 16.36
C ILE A 571 -14.37 25.80 16.62
N ASN A 572 -13.34 25.30 17.31
CA ASN A 572 -12.22 26.13 17.73
C ASN A 572 -11.29 26.56 16.59
N ASN A 573 -11.00 25.66 15.63
CA ASN A 573 -9.96 25.87 14.63
C ASN A 573 -10.52 26.21 13.25
N ALA A 574 -11.69 25.64 12.89
CA ALA A 574 -12.33 25.88 11.60
C ALA A 574 -13.49 26.90 11.69
N GLY A 575 -13.83 27.37 12.89
CA GLY A 575 -14.87 28.38 13.11
C GLY A 575 -16.28 27.91 12.76
N CYS A 576 -16.57 26.61 12.91
CA CYS A 576 -17.93 26.09 12.83
C CYS A 576 -18.78 26.66 13.97
N ASP A 577 -20.06 26.92 13.68
CA ASP A 577 -21.01 27.39 14.70
C ASP A 577 -21.28 26.30 15.74
N LEU A 578 -21.32 26.69 17.02
CA LEU A 578 -21.43 25.76 18.13
C LEU A 578 -22.79 25.06 18.18
N GLU A 579 -23.90 25.80 18.06
CA GLU A 579 -25.26 25.26 18.15
C GLU A 579 -25.57 24.36 16.94
N MET A 580 -25.18 24.78 15.74
CA MET A 580 -25.34 23.98 14.53
C MET A 580 -24.50 22.70 14.59
N THR A 581 -23.26 22.77 15.06
CA THR A 581 -22.40 21.59 15.21
C THR A 581 -22.95 20.62 16.25
N GLU A 582 -23.45 21.11 17.39
CA GLU A 582 -24.09 20.28 18.41
C GLU A 582 -25.35 19.60 17.86
N GLY A 583 -26.22 20.35 17.19
CA GLY A 583 -27.43 19.82 16.56
C GLY A 583 -27.16 18.77 15.48
N ALA A 584 -26.15 19.01 14.63
CA ALA A 584 -25.70 18.05 13.63
C ALA A 584 -25.15 16.78 14.29
N TYR A 585 -24.32 16.90 15.34
CA TYR A 585 -23.75 15.75 16.03
C TYR A 585 -24.82 14.92 16.75
N LYS A 586 -25.81 15.57 17.37
CA LYS A 586 -26.96 14.89 17.97
C LYS A 586 -27.74 14.09 16.93
N THR A 587 -28.04 14.70 15.79
CA THR A 587 -28.73 14.05 14.66
C THR A 587 -27.93 12.85 14.14
N PHE A 588 -26.61 12.98 14.03
CA PHE A 588 -25.72 11.88 13.67
C PHE A 588 -25.79 10.72 14.68
N CYS A 589 -25.73 11.01 15.99
CA CYS A 589 -25.80 9.99 17.04
C CYS A 589 -27.16 9.26 17.07
N GLU A 590 -28.26 9.97 16.83
CA GLU A 590 -29.60 9.40 16.73
C GLU A 590 -29.71 8.49 15.49
N GLY A 591 -29.24 8.96 14.32
CA GLY A 591 -29.20 8.14 13.12
C GLY A 591 -28.31 6.90 13.26
N LEU A 592 -27.18 7.01 13.96
CA LEU A 592 -26.28 5.88 14.21
C LEU A 592 -26.97 4.81 15.09
N HIS A 593 -27.69 5.24 16.13
CA HIS A 593 -28.50 4.35 16.94
C HIS A 593 -29.53 3.58 16.08
N ASP A 594 -30.20 4.27 15.16
CA ASP A 594 -31.17 3.65 14.26
C ASP A 594 -30.51 2.69 13.25
N ALA A 595 -29.32 3.01 12.76
CA ALA A 595 -28.53 2.13 11.91
C ALA A 595 -28.16 0.82 12.64
N PHE A 596 -27.76 0.89 13.92
CA PHE A 596 -27.55 -0.29 14.75
C PHE A 596 -28.85 -1.08 14.98
N ALA A 597 -29.94 -0.39 15.28
CA ALA A 597 -31.25 -1.03 15.48
C ALA A 597 -31.70 -1.80 14.24
N LYS A 598 -31.54 -1.20 13.07
CA LYS A 598 -31.79 -1.84 11.78
C LYS A 598 -30.89 -3.06 11.56
N ALA A 599 -29.58 -2.90 11.76
CA ALA A 599 -28.61 -3.98 11.52
C ALA A 599 -28.81 -5.19 12.44
N PHE A 600 -29.13 -4.97 13.71
CA PHE A 600 -29.49 -6.06 14.64
C PHE A 600 -30.88 -6.65 14.34
N GLY A 601 -31.82 -5.85 13.84
CA GLY A 601 -33.15 -6.30 13.43
C GLY A 601 -33.17 -7.19 12.19
N SER A 602 -32.17 -7.08 11.31
CA SER A 602 -32.04 -7.86 10.08
C SER A 602 -31.69 -9.35 10.31
N SER A 603 -31.29 -9.75 11.52
CA SER A 603 -31.05 -11.16 11.91
C SER A 603 -31.95 -11.59 13.08
N PRO A 604 -33.28 -11.66 12.90
CA PRO A 604 -34.24 -11.74 14.01
C PRO A 604 -34.30 -13.10 14.74
N ASN A 605 -33.71 -14.16 14.20
CA ASN A 605 -34.12 -15.53 14.57
C ASN A 605 -33.15 -16.35 15.43
N THR A 606 -31.94 -15.84 15.75
CA THR A 606 -30.93 -16.65 16.49
C THR A 606 -30.14 -15.90 17.57
N ALA A 607 -30.21 -14.57 17.64
CA ALA A 607 -29.50 -13.77 18.64
C ALA A 607 -30.37 -13.41 19.87
N PRO A 608 -29.79 -13.21 21.07
CA PRO A 608 -30.51 -12.61 22.18
C PRO A 608 -31.11 -11.25 21.77
N PRO A 609 -32.29 -10.86 22.27
CA PRO A 609 -32.82 -9.53 22.06
C PRO A 609 -31.79 -8.46 22.46
N ILE A 610 -31.43 -7.56 21.56
CA ILE A 610 -30.42 -6.54 21.83
C ILE A 610 -31.11 -5.25 22.28
N GLN A 611 -30.77 -4.81 23.49
CA GLN A 611 -31.20 -3.51 24.02
C GLN A 611 -30.12 -2.47 23.75
N LEU A 612 -30.42 -1.53 22.85
CA LEU A 612 -29.55 -0.39 22.56
C LEU A 612 -29.70 0.67 23.65
N ILE A 613 -28.57 1.04 24.27
CA ILE A 613 -28.55 2.01 25.38
C ILE A 613 -27.59 3.13 25.04
N ARG A 614 -28.13 4.34 24.93
CA ARG A 614 -27.34 5.56 24.71
C ARG A 614 -26.74 6.03 26.03
N LEU A 615 -25.44 6.35 26.01
CA LEU A 615 -24.69 6.80 27.17
C LEU A 615 -24.13 8.22 26.92
N PRO A 616 -24.77 9.26 27.46
CA PRO A 616 -24.22 10.61 27.39
C PRO A 616 -22.91 10.70 28.17
N LEU A 617 -21.91 11.41 27.64
CA LEU A 617 -20.63 11.59 28.31
C LEU A 617 -20.77 12.20 29.72
N GLN A 618 -21.73 13.09 29.94
CA GLN A 618 -21.98 13.72 31.24
C GLN A 618 -22.35 12.67 32.31
N LEU A 619 -23.16 11.66 31.94
CA LEU A 619 -23.49 10.54 32.83
C LEU A 619 -22.23 9.72 33.17
N LEU A 620 -21.42 9.42 32.16
CA LEU A 620 -20.18 8.67 32.35
C LEU A 620 -19.19 9.40 33.24
N GLN A 621 -19.08 10.72 33.11
CA GLN A 621 -18.25 11.56 33.97
C GLN A 621 -18.72 11.54 35.43
N GLN A 622 -20.04 11.54 35.66
CA GLN A 622 -20.60 11.40 37.00
C GLN A 622 -20.26 10.02 37.59
N LEU A 623 -20.55 8.93 36.87
CA LEU A 623 -20.26 7.57 37.31
C LEU A 623 -18.75 7.36 37.54
N TYR A 624 -17.91 7.94 36.68
CA TYR A 624 -16.46 7.91 36.79
C TYR A 624 -15.99 8.55 38.10
N LYS A 625 -16.50 9.75 38.43
CA LYS A 625 -16.20 10.44 39.69
C LYS A 625 -16.67 9.65 40.92
N GLU A 626 -17.88 9.09 40.88
CA GLU A 626 -18.41 8.26 41.96
C GLU A 626 -17.56 7.01 42.19
N LYS A 627 -17.08 6.37 41.12
CA LYS A 627 -16.31 5.13 41.20
C LYS A 627 -14.86 5.38 41.63
N THR A 628 -14.23 6.44 41.13
CA THR A 628 -12.79 6.73 41.37
C THR A 628 -12.55 7.57 42.62
N GLY A 629 -13.52 8.38 43.06
CA GLY A 629 -13.41 9.21 44.25
C GLY A 629 -12.15 10.09 44.22
N ASN A 630 -11.37 10.05 45.30
CA ASN A 630 -10.12 10.82 45.44
C ASN A 630 -8.86 9.99 45.10
N GLN A 631 -9.01 8.85 44.44
CA GLN A 631 -7.86 8.00 44.09
C GLN A 631 -6.97 8.69 43.03
N ARG A 632 -5.65 8.42 43.06
CA ARG A 632 -4.78 8.77 41.93
C ARG A 632 -5.10 7.84 40.77
N VAL A 633 -5.61 8.38 39.68
CA VAL A 633 -6.03 7.59 38.52
C VAL A 633 -5.08 7.82 37.36
N LEU A 634 -4.64 6.72 36.75
CA LEU A 634 -4.01 6.72 35.44
C LEU A 634 -5.06 6.25 34.43
N SER A 635 -5.60 7.19 33.66
CA SER A 635 -6.68 6.90 32.70
C SER A 635 -6.13 6.60 31.32
N LEU A 636 -6.70 5.58 30.68
CA LEU A 636 -6.51 5.25 29.27
C LEU A 636 -7.63 5.80 28.39
N ASP A 637 -8.73 6.28 28.99
CA ASP A 637 -9.87 6.81 28.26
C ASP A 637 -9.73 8.34 28.05
N PRO A 638 -9.75 8.82 26.80
CA PRO A 638 -9.51 10.23 26.50
C PRO A 638 -10.68 11.16 26.89
N CYS A 639 -11.86 10.62 27.16
CA CYS A 639 -13.05 11.37 27.58
C CYS A 639 -13.23 11.40 29.11
N LEU A 640 -12.56 10.51 29.83
CA LEU A 640 -12.64 10.36 31.29
C LEU A 640 -11.23 10.51 31.90
N PRO A 641 -10.66 11.73 31.93
CA PRO A 641 -9.28 11.93 32.31
C PRO A 641 -9.03 11.61 33.79
N GLY A 642 -7.85 11.05 34.06
CA GLY A 642 -7.35 10.76 35.41
C GLY A 642 -6.50 11.90 35.98
N THR A 643 -5.83 11.61 37.09
CA THR A 643 -4.75 12.46 37.61
C THR A 643 -3.59 12.52 36.62
N VAL A 644 -3.36 11.41 35.91
CA VAL A 644 -2.45 11.28 34.78
C VAL A 644 -3.19 10.56 33.66
N ASN A 645 -2.91 10.92 32.41
CA ASN A 645 -3.50 10.28 31.23
C ASN A 645 -2.40 9.61 30.43
N LEU A 646 -2.61 8.36 30.04
CA LEU A 646 -1.73 7.65 29.13
C LEU A 646 -2.46 7.50 27.80
N HIS A 647 -1.98 8.22 26.80
CA HIS A 647 -2.53 8.22 25.45
C HIS A 647 -2.01 6.99 24.69
N VAL A 648 -2.69 5.88 24.90
CA VAL A 648 -2.43 4.58 24.25
C VAL A 648 -3.65 4.13 23.47
N SER A 649 -3.45 3.45 22.35
CA SER A 649 -4.53 2.80 21.59
C SER A 649 -4.10 1.42 21.12
N PRO A 650 -5.02 0.45 21.04
CA PRO A 650 -4.75 -0.80 20.34
C PRO A 650 -4.54 -0.50 18.85
N CYS A 651 -3.54 -1.14 18.26
CA CYS A 651 -3.14 -1.00 16.88
C CYS A 651 -3.46 -2.28 16.11
N PHE A 652 -3.95 -2.11 14.89
CA PHE A 652 -4.30 -3.18 13.97
C PHE A 652 -3.65 -2.93 12.60
N LYS A 653 -3.68 -3.94 11.74
CA LYS A 653 -3.36 -3.78 10.32
C LYS A 653 -4.64 -3.53 9.52
N PRO A 654 -4.58 -2.79 8.40
CA PRO A 654 -5.73 -2.60 7.51
C PRO A 654 -6.44 -3.92 7.20
N LEU A 655 -7.78 -3.93 7.33
CA LEU A 655 -8.64 -5.10 7.06
C LEU A 655 -8.29 -6.38 7.85
N SER A 656 -7.57 -6.28 8.96
CA SER A 656 -7.22 -7.40 9.83
C SER A 656 -7.87 -7.28 11.21
N GLU A 657 -8.48 -8.38 11.67
CA GLU A 657 -9.01 -8.53 13.04
C GLU A 657 -7.89 -8.73 14.08
N GLN A 658 -6.66 -9.01 13.64
CA GLN A 658 -5.57 -9.39 14.53
C GLN A 658 -5.00 -8.17 15.26
N TYR A 659 -5.07 -8.23 16.60
CA TYR A 659 -4.39 -7.28 17.47
C TYR A 659 -2.89 -7.32 17.20
N TYR A 660 -2.33 -6.21 16.73
CA TYR A 660 -0.92 -6.07 16.37
C TYR A 660 -0.06 -5.58 17.54
N GLY A 661 -0.67 -4.84 18.47
CA GLY A 661 0.00 -4.30 19.65
C GLY A 661 -0.70 -3.06 20.19
N SER A 662 -0.10 -2.40 21.16
CA SER A 662 -0.55 -1.11 21.66
C SER A 662 0.51 -0.06 21.37
N VAL A 663 0.07 1.09 20.86
CA VAL A 663 0.93 2.20 20.43
C VAL A 663 0.48 3.49 21.09
N ALA A 664 1.37 4.50 21.12
CA ALA A 664 0.95 5.86 21.46
C ALA A 664 -0.17 6.29 20.50
N CYS A 665 -1.21 6.95 21.02
CA CYS A 665 -2.24 7.53 20.16
C CYS A 665 -1.56 8.41 19.09
N PRO A 666 -2.04 8.39 17.83
CA PRO A 666 -1.54 9.30 16.82
C PRO A 666 -1.54 10.76 17.31
N ALA A 667 -0.44 11.47 17.08
CA ALA A 667 -0.13 12.82 17.58
C ALA A 667 0.17 12.96 19.10
N ALA A 668 0.15 11.87 19.87
CA ALA A 668 0.68 11.88 21.24
C ALA A 668 2.21 11.65 21.25
N PRO A 669 2.92 12.08 22.33
CA PRO A 669 4.32 11.71 22.54
C PRO A 669 4.53 10.19 22.56
N SER A 670 5.77 9.73 22.36
CA SER A 670 6.10 8.31 22.47
C SER A 670 5.68 7.75 23.84
N LEU A 671 5.31 6.47 23.90
CA LEU A 671 4.91 5.84 25.16
C LEU A 671 6.00 5.95 26.23
N GLY A 672 7.29 5.81 25.86
CA GLY A 672 8.40 6.04 26.78
C GLY A 672 8.40 7.44 27.38
N SER A 673 8.28 8.48 26.54
CA SER A 673 8.19 9.87 27.03
C SER A 673 6.96 10.12 27.91
N GLN A 674 5.82 9.51 27.58
CA GLN A 674 4.64 9.59 28.44
C GLN A 674 4.89 8.94 29.80
N VAL A 675 5.51 7.76 29.83
CA VAL A 675 5.82 7.00 31.06
C VAL A 675 6.84 7.73 31.94
N ASP A 676 7.88 8.32 31.34
CA ASP A 676 8.91 9.08 32.08
C ASP A 676 8.33 10.27 32.86
N ASN A 677 7.24 10.84 32.35
CA ASN A 677 6.52 11.96 32.97
C ASN A 677 5.54 11.54 34.07
N ILE A 678 5.32 10.24 34.29
CA ILE A 678 4.42 9.74 35.35
C ILE A 678 5.17 9.76 36.67
N GLU A 679 4.71 10.46 37.69
CA GLU A 679 5.38 10.41 39.00
C GLU A 679 5.35 8.99 39.60
N PRO A 680 6.42 8.53 40.27
CA PRO A 680 6.35 7.30 41.05
C PRO A 680 5.24 7.36 42.11
N GLY A 681 4.57 6.25 42.35
CA GLY A 681 3.51 6.15 43.35
C GLY A 681 2.50 5.07 43.06
N ASN A 682 1.41 5.07 43.83
CA ASN A 682 0.31 4.13 43.69
C ASN A 682 -0.80 4.74 42.82
N TYR A 683 -1.21 4.02 41.78
CA TYR A 683 -2.27 4.44 40.87
C TYR A 683 -3.33 3.36 40.73
N VAL A 684 -4.56 3.79 40.44
CA VAL A 684 -5.59 2.94 39.86
C VAL A 684 -5.53 3.09 38.35
N LEU A 685 -5.39 1.98 37.63
CA LEU A 685 -5.46 1.97 36.17
C LEU A 685 -6.93 1.96 35.75
N PHE A 686 -7.32 2.91 34.91
CA PHE A 686 -8.71 3.04 34.48
C PHE A 686 -8.85 2.97 32.95
N ASN A 687 -9.85 2.23 32.49
CA ASN A 687 -10.41 2.35 31.15
C ASN A 687 -11.94 2.22 31.22
N ILE A 688 -12.67 2.77 30.25
CA ILE A 688 -14.14 2.67 30.23
C ILE A 688 -14.61 1.21 30.18
N ASP A 689 -13.84 0.35 29.50
CA ASP A 689 -14.08 -1.08 29.41
C ASP A 689 -12.80 -1.93 29.33
N SER A 690 -12.98 -3.24 29.52
CA SER A 690 -11.94 -4.26 29.33
C SER A 690 -12.52 -5.38 28.47
N PHE A 691 -12.52 -5.22 27.15
CA PHE A 691 -13.06 -6.26 26.26
C PHE A 691 -12.11 -7.46 26.14
N SER A 692 -10.86 -7.26 25.72
CA SER A 692 -9.88 -8.34 25.53
C SER A 692 -8.81 -8.43 26.62
N GLY A 693 -8.70 -7.41 27.49
CA GLY A 693 -7.63 -7.29 28.50
C GLY A 693 -6.20 -7.07 27.95
N LYS A 694 -5.99 -7.15 26.63
CA LYS A 694 -4.65 -7.06 26.02
C LYS A 694 -3.96 -5.71 26.25
N THR A 695 -4.68 -4.61 26.03
CA THR A 695 -4.15 -3.26 26.26
C THR A 695 -3.84 -3.03 27.74
N GLU A 696 -4.68 -3.53 28.64
CA GLU A 696 -4.47 -3.43 30.09
C GLU A 696 -3.20 -4.18 30.51
N ALA A 697 -3.03 -5.42 30.05
CA ALA A 697 -1.83 -6.21 30.32
C ALA A 697 -0.56 -5.55 29.78
N TYR A 698 -0.62 -5.01 28.55
CA TYR A 698 0.48 -4.27 27.94
C TYR A 698 0.85 -3.03 28.76
N VAL A 699 -0.13 -2.21 29.14
CA VAL A 699 0.11 -0.98 29.91
C VAL A 699 0.65 -1.31 31.31
N THR A 700 0.09 -2.33 31.97
CA THR A 700 0.57 -2.75 33.29
C THR A 700 2.04 -3.19 33.25
N SER A 701 2.42 -3.93 32.20
CA SER A 701 3.82 -4.30 31.95
C SER A 701 4.70 -3.06 31.70
N LEU A 702 4.26 -2.16 30.83
CA LEU A 702 4.96 -0.92 30.49
C LEU A 702 5.23 -0.01 31.70
N LEU A 703 4.35 -0.02 32.70
CA LEU A 703 4.44 0.83 33.89
C LEU A 703 5.15 0.19 35.08
N SER A 704 5.49 -1.10 35.00
CA SER A 704 5.97 -1.90 36.13
C SER A 704 7.20 -1.33 36.83
N ASP A 705 8.14 -0.75 36.08
CA ASP A 705 9.35 -0.13 36.61
C ASP A 705 9.15 1.34 37.03
N ARG A 706 7.98 1.93 36.75
CA ARG A 706 7.72 3.36 36.95
C ARG A 706 6.79 3.66 38.12
N CYS A 707 5.68 2.93 38.23
CA CYS A 707 4.70 3.14 39.29
C CYS A 707 3.99 1.83 39.64
N ASN A 708 3.32 1.82 40.80
CA ASN A 708 2.58 0.65 41.27
C ASN A 708 1.09 0.77 40.89
N ILE A 709 0.60 -0.18 40.11
CA ILE A 709 -0.82 -0.29 39.75
C ILE A 709 -1.54 -1.13 40.81
N LEU A 710 -2.38 -0.48 41.62
CA LEU A 710 -3.09 -1.12 42.73
C LEU A 710 -4.20 -2.07 42.28
N LYS A 711 -4.94 -1.65 41.25
CA LYS A 711 -6.06 -2.37 40.66
C LYS A 711 -6.41 -1.78 39.30
N PHE A 712 -7.05 -2.59 38.47
CA PHE A 712 -7.76 -2.13 37.28
C PHE A 712 -9.21 -1.78 37.64
N GLN A 713 -9.70 -0.68 37.09
CA GLN A 713 -11.03 -0.17 37.33
C GLN A 713 -11.72 0.19 36.01
N THR A 714 -12.94 -0.32 35.83
CA THR A 714 -13.78 -0.07 34.64
C THR A 714 -15.15 0.45 35.04
N LEU A 715 -15.85 1.18 34.17
CA LEU A 715 -17.28 1.50 34.38
C LEU A 715 -18.17 0.32 33.98
N PHE A 716 -17.83 -0.36 32.90
CA PHE A 716 -18.61 -1.44 32.31
C PHE A 716 -17.83 -2.74 32.33
N ASP A 717 -18.06 -3.56 33.34
CA ASP A 717 -17.63 -4.97 33.34
C ASP A 717 -18.72 -5.85 32.72
N SER A 718 -18.32 -6.96 32.11
CA SER A 718 -19.14 -7.99 31.46
C SER A 718 -20.35 -8.47 32.29
N LYS A 719 -20.27 -8.38 33.62
CA LYS A 719 -21.29 -8.88 34.56
C LYS A 719 -21.85 -7.82 35.52
N SER A 720 -21.35 -6.60 35.48
CA SER A 720 -21.68 -5.57 36.49
C SER A 720 -22.94 -4.80 36.09
N PRO A 721 -23.92 -4.62 36.98
CA PRO A 721 -25.11 -3.87 36.67
C PRO A 721 -24.82 -2.37 36.47
N VAL A 722 -25.44 -1.77 35.45
CA VAL A 722 -25.31 -0.33 35.16
C VAL A 722 -26.53 0.40 35.71
N LYS A 723 -26.30 1.42 36.55
CA LYS A 723 -27.37 2.33 36.99
C LYS A 723 -27.48 3.50 36.01
N LEU A 724 -28.65 3.63 35.40
CA LEU A 724 -28.98 4.77 34.55
C LEU A 724 -29.56 5.93 35.38
N GLN A 725 -29.68 7.11 34.75
CA GLN A 725 -30.15 8.35 35.40
C GLN A 725 -31.57 8.24 36.02
N ASP A 726 -32.38 7.30 35.54
CA ASP A 726 -33.74 7.02 35.99
C ASP A 726 -33.80 6.01 37.15
N GLN A 727 -32.66 5.69 37.79
CA GLN A 727 -32.49 4.65 38.80
C GLN A 727 -32.74 3.22 38.31
N THR A 728 -32.93 3.02 37.00
CA THR A 728 -33.07 1.68 36.43
C THR A 728 -31.73 0.97 36.49
N THR A 729 -31.69 -0.18 37.16
CA THR A 729 -30.51 -1.03 37.26
C THR A 729 -30.59 -2.10 36.19
N LEU A 730 -29.72 -2.00 35.18
CA LEU A 730 -29.63 -2.98 34.11
C LEU A 730 -28.84 -4.21 34.59
N HIS A 731 -29.53 -5.33 34.80
CA HIS A 731 -28.91 -6.60 35.22
C HIS A 731 -28.48 -7.51 34.06
N CYS A 732 -28.83 -7.15 32.82
CA CYS A 732 -28.56 -7.95 31.62
C CYS A 732 -27.07 -7.94 31.23
N LYS A 733 -26.60 -9.05 30.66
CA LYS A 733 -25.23 -9.19 30.16
C LYS A 733 -24.93 -8.13 29.09
N ARG A 734 -23.72 -7.56 29.13
CA ARG A 734 -23.25 -6.62 28.11
C ARG A 734 -22.80 -7.39 26.86
N LEU A 735 -23.28 -6.96 25.70
CA LEU A 735 -22.79 -7.41 24.39
C LEU A 735 -21.53 -6.64 24.00
N ASN A 736 -21.60 -5.30 23.91
CA ASN A 736 -20.47 -4.45 23.53
C ASN A 736 -20.68 -2.98 24.00
N LEU A 737 -19.64 -2.15 23.89
CA LEU A 737 -19.71 -0.69 24.01
C LEU A 737 -18.96 -0.08 22.83
N VAL A 738 -19.62 0.84 22.12
CA VAL A 738 -19.03 1.57 21.01
C VAL A 738 -19.14 3.07 21.25
N ASN A 739 -18.33 3.84 20.53
CA ASN A 739 -18.29 5.30 20.62
C ASN A 739 -18.86 5.91 19.35
N CYS A 740 -19.76 6.88 19.45
CA CYS A 740 -20.30 7.58 18.26
C CYS A 740 -19.19 8.19 17.41
N ARG A 741 -18.18 8.79 18.05
CA ARG A 741 -17.03 9.39 17.33
C ARG A 741 -16.28 8.40 16.42
N ASP A 742 -16.30 7.10 16.72
CA ASP A 742 -15.57 6.10 15.92
C ASP A 742 -16.22 5.85 14.56
N PHE A 743 -17.44 6.35 14.36
CA PHE A 743 -18.21 6.31 13.12
C PHE A 743 -18.28 7.67 12.42
N LEU A 744 -17.91 8.76 13.10
CA LEU A 744 -17.84 10.10 12.51
C LEU A 744 -16.44 10.31 11.91
N ALA A 745 -16.33 10.17 10.58
CA ALA A 745 -15.10 10.30 9.83
C ALA A 745 -14.44 11.65 10.14
N GLY A 746 -13.13 11.65 10.46
CA GLY A 746 -12.37 12.87 10.72
C GLY A 746 -12.51 13.48 12.12
N SER A 747 -13.42 12.97 12.95
CA SER A 747 -13.65 13.46 14.31
C SER A 747 -12.43 13.30 15.23
N ARG A 748 -12.44 14.00 16.38
CA ARG A 748 -11.36 13.97 17.36
C ARG A 748 -11.15 12.56 17.88
N GLU A 749 -9.96 12.00 17.64
CA GLU A 749 -9.57 10.65 18.10
C GLU A 749 -10.58 9.55 17.74
N GLY A 750 -11.39 9.76 16.69
CA GLY A 750 -12.37 8.79 16.22
C GLY A 750 -11.73 7.72 15.34
N GLY A 751 -12.18 6.48 15.52
CA GLY A 751 -11.87 5.36 14.66
C GLY A 751 -10.71 4.50 15.15
N LEU A 752 -10.46 3.41 14.42
CA LEU A 752 -9.46 2.40 14.72
C LEU A 752 -8.06 2.90 14.37
N VAL A 753 -7.09 2.69 15.26
CA VAL A 753 -5.69 2.98 14.93
C VAL A 753 -5.13 1.85 14.06
N LEU A 754 -4.71 2.22 12.85
CA LEU A 754 -4.13 1.30 11.88
C LEU A 754 -2.67 1.65 11.64
N GLN A 755 -1.81 0.63 11.49
CA GLN A 755 -0.46 0.80 10.97
C GLN A 755 -0.40 0.42 9.49
N LEU A 756 -0.04 1.39 8.65
CA LEU A 756 0.08 1.26 7.20
C LEU A 756 1.39 0.55 6.80
N SER A 757 1.53 0.20 5.52
CA SER A 757 2.73 -0.48 4.98
C SER A 757 4.02 0.35 5.07
N ASP A 758 3.92 1.68 5.19
CA ASP A 758 5.05 2.58 5.44
C ASP A 758 5.35 2.77 6.95
N ASN A 759 4.72 1.96 7.81
CA ASN A 759 4.74 2.03 9.27
C ASN A 759 4.08 3.27 9.89
N SER A 760 3.54 4.19 9.08
CA SER A 760 2.80 5.33 9.61
C SER A 760 1.48 4.89 10.23
N LEU A 761 1.00 5.67 11.21
CA LEU A 761 -0.24 5.41 11.92
C LEU A 761 -1.35 6.32 11.41
N CYS A 762 -2.51 5.75 11.11
CA CYS A 762 -3.72 6.50 10.79
C CYS A 762 -4.89 6.11 11.70
N ARG A 763 -5.99 6.86 11.61
CA ARG A 763 -7.27 6.46 12.21
C ARG A 763 -8.32 6.27 11.12
N ALA A 764 -8.97 5.10 11.11
CA ALA A 764 -10.02 4.77 10.16
C ALA A 764 -11.37 4.59 10.86
N PRO A 765 -12.45 5.19 10.35
CA PRO A 765 -13.75 5.03 10.95
C PRO A 765 -14.25 3.59 10.80
N TYR A 766 -15.18 3.16 11.68
CA TYR A 766 -15.74 1.81 11.72
C TYR A 766 -16.75 1.57 10.58
N MET A 767 -16.29 1.75 9.34
CA MET A 767 -17.07 1.63 8.12
C MET A 767 -16.20 1.03 7.00
N LEU A 768 -16.81 0.19 6.16
CA LEU A 768 -16.21 -0.23 4.90
C LEU A 768 -15.93 0.99 4.01
N PRO A 769 -14.85 0.98 3.20
CA PRO A 769 -13.95 -0.15 2.95
C PRO A 769 -12.79 -0.29 3.95
N TYR A 770 -12.69 0.53 4.99
CA TYR A 770 -11.47 0.59 5.81
C TYR A 770 -11.48 -0.35 7.01
N VAL A 771 -12.60 -0.35 7.73
CA VAL A 771 -12.80 -1.17 8.92
C VAL A 771 -14.14 -1.85 8.77
N ARG A 772 -14.16 -3.17 8.89
CA ARG A 772 -15.41 -3.91 8.85
C ARG A 772 -16.14 -3.71 10.18
N PRO A 773 -17.39 -3.20 10.18
CA PRO A 773 -18.12 -2.97 11.42
C PRO A 773 -18.27 -4.23 12.29
N SER A 774 -18.56 -5.39 11.70
CA SER A 774 -18.75 -6.65 12.41
C SER A 774 -17.53 -7.10 13.22
N ASP A 775 -16.31 -6.75 12.78
CA ASP A 775 -15.05 -7.14 13.45
C ASP A 775 -14.88 -6.48 14.84
N HIS A 776 -15.51 -5.31 15.06
CA HIS A 776 -15.30 -4.50 16.27
C HIS A 776 -16.58 -4.16 17.04
N THR A 777 -17.76 -4.36 16.43
CA THR A 777 -19.04 -3.90 16.99
C THR A 777 -20.03 -5.04 17.27
N SER A 778 -19.65 -6.30 17.04
CA SER A 778 -20.56 -7.46 17.20
C SER A 778 -21.78 -7.45 16.28
N LEU A 779 -21.77 -6.60 15.23
CA LEU A 779 -22.78 -6.63 14.18
C LEU A 779 -22.75 -7.95 13.39
N PRO A 780 -23.89 -8.43 12.86
CA PRO A 780 -23.89 -9.52 11.90
C PRO A 780 -23.08 -9.18 10.66
N VAL A 781 -22.28 -10.13 10.15
CA VAL A 781 -21.42 -9.92 8.95
C VAL A 781 -22.24 -9.59 7.69
N THR A 782 -23.49 -10.04 7.62
CA THR A 782 -24.42 -9.74 6.53
C THR A 782 -24.87 -8.27 6.53
N ALA A 783 -24.73 -7.56 7.64
CA ALA A 783 -25.12 -6.16 7.77
C ALA A 783 -24.00 -5.17 7.40
N ASP A 784 -22.74 -5.62 7.23
CA ASP A 784 -21.58 -4.72 7.10
C ASP A 784 -21.70 -3.69 5.97
N ILE A 785 -22.16 -4.09 4.78
CA ILE A 785 -22.30 -3.20 3.62
C ILE A 785 -23.40 -2.17 3.88
N GLU A 786 -24.59 -2.63 4.23
CA GLU A 786 -25.74 -1.75 4.43
C GLU A 786 -25.53 -0.80 5.61
N PHE A 787 -25.00 -1.29 6.73
CA PHE A 787 -24.65 -0.46 7.88
C PHE A 787 -23.61 0.60 7.49
N SER A 788 -22.52 0.21 6.82
CA SER A 788 -21.49 1.17 6.39
C SER A 788 -22.05 2.22 5.44
N ARG A 789 -22.93 1.82 4.50
CA ARG A 789 -23.60 2.74 3.58
C ARG A 789 -24.45 3.75 4.35
N ASP A 790 -25.31 3.27 5.25
CA ASP A 790 -26.21 4.12 6.03
C ASP A 790 -25.38 5.11 6.88
N VAL A 791 -24.28 4.67 7.50
CA VAL A 791 -23.41 5.54 8.32
C VAL A 791 -22.59 6.53 7.47
N TRP A 792 -22.14 6.18 6.27
CA TRP A 792 -21.53 7.16 5.36
C TRP A 792 -22.53 8.24 4.92
N ASN A 793 -23.81 7.88 4.72
CA ASN A 793 -24.85 8.86 4.46
C ASN A 793 -25.10 9.77 5.67
N LEU A 794 -25.04 9.24 6.90
CA LEU A 794 -25.11 10.06 8.12
C LEU A 794 -23.94 11.04 8.21
N ASN A 795 -22.72 10.63 7.88
CA ASN A 795 -21.56 11.51 7.82
C ASN A 795 -21.77 12.62 6.77
N LYS A 796 -22.26 12.27 5.58
CA LYS A 796 -22.60 13.25 4.52
C LYS A 796 -23.61 14.28 5.01
N ILE A 797 -24.68 13.84 5.67
CA ILE A 797 -25.70 14.72 6.25
C ILE A 797 -25.08 15.63 7.32
N PHE A 798 -24.28 15.06 8.23
CA PHE A 798 -23.58 15.83 9.27
C PHE A 798 -22.78 16.99 8.67
N TYR A 799 -21.91 16.71 7.69
CA TYR A 799 -21.05 17.73 7.08
C TYR A 799 -21.83 18.79 6.30
N ARG A 800 -22.91 18.39 5.62
CA ARG A 800 -23.80 19.32 4.91
C ARG A 800 -24.56 20.25 5.86
N SER A 801 -24.86 19.79 7.08
CA SER A 801 -25.62 20.56 8.07
C SER A 801 -24.81 21.64 8.78
N LEU A 802 -23.50 21.71 8.57
CA LEU A 802 -22.65 22.75 9.17
C LEU A 802 -22.77 24.08 8.42
N ASN A 803 -22.48 25.18 9.11
CA ASN A 803 -22.44 26.52 8.52
C ASN A 803 -21.20 26.79 7.65
N ARG A 804 -20.21 25.90 7.68
CA ARG A 804 -18.97 25.99 6.90
C ARG A 804 -18.64 24.66 6.27
N THR A 805 -18.13 24.69 5.04
CA THR A 805 -17.57 23.52 4.38
C THR A 805 -16.24 23.16 5.04
N LEU A 806 -16.17 21.93 5.57
CA LEU A 806 -14.94 21.33 6.07
C LEU A 806 -14.27 20.49 4.99
N PHE A 807 -12.95 20.52 4.97
CA PHE A 807 -12.11 19.80 4.02
C PHE A 807 -11.26 18.74 4.73
N VAL A 808 -10.69 17.79 3.98
CA VAL A 808 -9.77 16.78 4.52
C VAL A 808 -8.64 17.42 5.35
N LYS A 809 -8.05 18.52 4.88
CA LYS A 809 -6.99 19.26 5.60
C LYS A 809 -7.38 19.76 6.99
N ASP A 810 -8.68 19.92 7.27
CA ASP A 810 -9.23 20.39 8.54
C ASP A 810 -9.44 19.24 9.56
N MET A 811 -9.27 17.98 9.13
CA MET A 811 -9.47 16.80 9.97
C MET A 811 -8.25 16.51 10.86
N SER A 812 -8.42 15.60 11.82
CA SER A 812 -7.32 15.16 12.68
C SER A 812 -6.10 14.67 11.86
N PRO A 813 -4.86 14.91 12.30
CA PRO A 813 -3.66 14.42 11.59
C PRO A 813 -3.71 12.93 11.25
N ALA A 814 -4.28 12.11 12.13
CA ALA A 814 -4.42 10.67 11.93
C ALA A 814 -5.43 10.30 10.84
N PHE A 815 -6.51 11.06 10.68
CA PHE A 815 -7.47 10.84 9.60
C PHE A 815 -6.93 11.38 8.26
N ARG A 816 -6.22 12.51 8.27
CA ARG A 816 -5.49 13.00 7.09
C ARG A 816 -4.49 11.96 6.59
N GLN A 817 -3.79 11.30 7.51
CA GLN A 817 -2.89 10.20 7.19
C GLN A 817 -3.60 9.01 6.52
N LEU A 818 -4.86 8.73 6.86
CA LEU A 818 -5.66 7.75 6.13
C LEU A 818 -5.93 8.27 4.70
N CYS A 819 -6.52 9.46 4.57
CA CYS A 819 -6.84 10.08 3.28
C CYS A 819 -5.64 10.14 2.33
N ASP A 820 -4.48 10.55 2.81
CA ASP A 820 -3.24 10.61 2.04
C ASP A 820 -2.81 9.22 1.54
N SER A 821 -2.92 8.18 2.38
CA SER A 821 -2.55 6.81 2.02
C SER A 821 -3.43 6.21 0.93
N VAL A 822 -4.67 6.69 0.85
CA VAL A 822 -5.67 6.26 -0.13
C VAL A 822 -5.88 7.31 -1.23
N ARG A 823 -4.98 8.30 -1.31
CA ARG A 823 -4.90 9.33 -2.35
C ARG A 823 -6.11 10.27 -2.47
N PHE A 824 -6.82 10.54 -1.37
CA PHE A 824 -7.78 11.65 -1.34
C PHE A 824 -7.06 12.98 -1.18
N PRO A 825 -7.39 14.00 -1.99
CA PRO A 825 -6.69 15.27 -1.93
C PRO A 825 -7.11 16.06 -0.69
N SER A 826 -6.16 16.81 -0.13
CA SER A 826 -6.36 17.54 1.14
C SER A 826 -7.42 18.65 1.07
N ASP A 827 -7.75 19.12 -0.14
CA ASP A 827 -8.77 20.13 -0.44
C ASP A 827 -10.11 19.51 -0.89
N MET A 828 -10.28 18.19 -0.81
CA MET A 828 -11.58 17.54 -0.97
C MET A 828 -12.50 17.94 0.19
N SER A 829 -13.75 18.31 -0.11
CA SER A 829 -14.74 18.55 0.94
C SER A 829 -15.09 17.23 1.64
N MET A 830 -15.36 17.28 2.94
CA MET A 830 -15.78 16.09 3.68
C MET A 830 -17.16 15.58 3.22
N GLU A 831 -18.03 16.46 2.72
CA GLU A 831 -19.29 16.05 2.11
C GLU A 831 -19.06 15.20 0.86
N ASP A 832 -18.18 15.63 -0.05
CA ASP A 832 -17.84 14.90 -1.27
C ASP A 832 -17.16 13.58 -0.95
N LEU A 833 -16.24 13.57 0.02
CA LEU A 833 -15.59 12.35 0.49
C LEU A 833 -16.65 11.36 0.98
N CYS A 834 -17.58 11.78 1.83
CA CYS A 834 -18.64 10.90 2.34
C CYS A 834 -19.61 10.44 1.24
N SER A 835 -19.94 11.32 0.27
CA SER A 835 -20.77 10.97 -0.88
C SER A 835 -20.10 9.91 -1.75
N TRP A 836 -18.79 10.04 -1.99
CA TRP A 836 -18.01 9.07 -2.76
C TRP A 836 -18.06 7.67 -2.14
N HIS A 837 -17.89 7.57 -0.81
CA HIS A 837 -17.96 6.29 -0.10
C HIS A 837 -19.37 5.70 -0.10
N HIS A 838 -20.39 6.52 0.14
CA HIS A 838 -21.79 6.11 0.10
C HIS A 838 -22.20 5.58 -1.28
N GLU A 839 -21.82 6.29 -2.35
CA GLU A 839 -22.09 5.89 -3.73
C GLU A 839 -21.37 4.58 -4.06
N GLY A 840 -20.12 4.44 -3.60
CA GLY A 840 -19.34 3.23 -3.77
C GLY A 840 -20.01 1.98 -3.20
N LEU A 841 -20.48 2.05 -1.94
CA LEU A 841 -21.20 0.92 -1.32
C LEU A 841 -22.60 0.67 -1.90
N SER A 842 -23.12 1.57 -2.72
CA SER A 842 -24.44 1.43 -3.36
C SER A 842 -24.37 0.68 -4.70
N GLY A 843 -23.19 0.20 -5.12
CA GLY A 843 -22.97 -0.38 -6.45
C GLY A 843 -23.09 0.64 -7.60
N GLY A 844 -23.21 1.94 -7.26
CA GLY A 844 -23.26 3.05 -8.20
C GLY A 844 -21.88 3.62 -8.46
N ARG A 845 -21.68 4.18 -9.67
CA ARG A 845 -20.47 4.98 -9.95
C ARG A 845 -20.42 6.17 -8.98
N PRO A 846 -19.30 6.42 -8.30
CA PRO A 846 -19.08 7.72 -7.71
C PRO A 846 -19.15 8.79 -8.82
N ARG A 847 -19.90 9.87 -8.62
CA ARG A 847 -19.99 10.96 -9.61
C ARG A 847 -18.59 11.45 -9.99
N ARG A 848 -18.36 11.63 -11.29
CA ARG A 848 -17.15 12.20 -11.91
C ARG A 848 -16.79 13.55 -11.28
N GLY A 849 -16.05 13.53 -10.17
CA GLY A 849 -15.47 14.71 -9.53
C GLY A 849 -14.01 14.51 -9.14
N VAL A 850 -13.56 13.26 -9.06
CA VAL A 850 -12.16 12.93 -8.74
C VAL A 850 -11.38 12.58 -10.02
N GLU A 851 -12.00 11.96 -11.02
CA GLU A 851 -11.34 11.53 -12.28
C GLU A 851 -10.81 12.69 -13.14
N SER A 852 -11.37 13.91 -13.06
CA SER A 852 -10.83 15.05 -13.80
C SER A 852 -9.45 15.50 -13.32
N PHE A 853 -9.00 15.00 -12.16
CA PHE A 853 -7.61 15.12 -11.74
C PHE A 853 -6.73 13.96 -12.24
N TRP A 854 -7.30 12.81 -12.59
CA TRP A 854 -6.55 11.57 -12.86
C TRP A 854 -6.46 11.14 -14.34
N VAL A 855 -7.26 11.74 -15.23
CA VAL A 855 -7.19 11.49 -16.70
C VAL A 855 -6.09 12.33 -17.39
N SER A 856 -5.28 13.02 -16.60
CA SER A 856 -4.07 13.72 -17.05
C SER A 856 -2.89 13.39 -16.13
N PHE A 857 -2.73 12.11 -15.84
CA PHE A 857 -1.47 11.52 -15.37
C PHE A 857 -0.90 10.65 -16.48
#